data_AF-A0A336LNX4-F1
#
_entry.id   AF-A0A336LNX4-F1
#
_cell.length_a   1.000
_cell.length_b   1.000
_cell.length_c   1.000
_cell.angle_alpha   90.00
_cell.angle_beta   90.00
_cell.angle_gamma   90.00
#
_symmetry.space_group_name_H-M   'P 1'
#
loop_
_entity.id
_entity.type
_entity.pdbx_description
1 polymer ?
#
loop_
_entity_poly.entity_id
_entity_poly.type
_entity_poly.pdbx_seq_one_letter_code
_entity_poly.pdbx_strand_id
1 'polypeptide(L)'
;MLSDQCITFRGCLNTDTISPTVTEICICNGDNCNKDICPKQRLKCFQCQGTSNCVKMQNLEPKVCSKYIEGDQCYVYVEDDGKTHRGCVSDEGNGPQRCNALKDLCIKSQFNNQPGVTSDFSCVRCESSATDDSCASKTDRDTCPDVYLGRSPECFTINDGEKITRDCYQGTNIQKCVNAGTQCKRCDFDGCNNEVFKSIKCKKCENCQSNVASGYCFVEKDNDNDLACYHKEEANTVTYRDCTINSPNVTACVCRDNLCNDFDCPENRLKCHQCEGCLTIQPSDVKFNCPNYDPNDQCYTLLDDSESPEKIYRGCLSDKDTLGVEKCKNDPKHCITSTEENNQPGFSDSFSCVQCRTDTIDQTDECFNATVAETCGDIPLGREIGCFTLMDGEKLIRDCYYGPKMKECDDDPDNCEICSESECNTKPFRSLNCRKCDSNKDKSCSDQKGDDSQFGFCFAERFSEEELACYRHEFIENGEKVVKRGCLNTIENELIKDDCKSNSNECKICHDPRCNDKVDFQKCYNCTSNENDENCATLQTPQNLPWIICPGYYDQCATSLTGIAAQDTRRSCISDPGIECPDSYCEACTSNYCNKDAYPDTRIKCHRCNETTDQTCANNLLINNKFLHYCPKYDKDRGDTCFGVIDTNGVMIRGCRTDFIQHEECIKRGENCILCTEEGCNKGPKFREPKLKCIDCEPSNLLGNCLWGVNPTKAKTCINDVGYGYNEYCFITQYGSEVARRGCLNDFPDICNDSNVSNCTKCDSDACNNANRIQQACIVCNSVTTPGCEYANPNLPATSCTDGIQEFDERWCYTMRNSDDNRVTRGCFMDLPADLKEICKDMSKKTCEVCHEWGCNKLLPPSSSNDVRFSVMVIIFGVILNLVQ
;
A
#
# COMPACT_ATOMS: atom_id res chain seq x y z
N MET A 1 -5.33 19.53 -155.98
CA MET A 1 -6.79 19.51 -155.72
C MET A 1 -6.99 18.76 -154.42
N LEU A 2 -7.70 19.32 -153.46
CA LEU A 2 -8.19 18.55 -152.31
C LEU A 2 -9.55 17.95 -152.67
N SER A 3 -9.73 16.65 -152.42
CA SER A 3 -11.03 15.96 -152.52
C SER A 3 -11.69 15.92 -151.13
N ASP A 4 -13.01 15.72 -151.08
CA ASP A 4 -13.86 15.62 -149.87
C ASP A 4 -13.34 14.70 -148.73
N GLN A 5 -12.31 13.88 -148.96
CA GLN A 5 -11.67 13.06 -147.92
C GLN A 5 -10.52 13.76 -147.16
N CYS A 6 -10.34 15.08 -147.31
CA CYS A 6 -9.24 15.85 -146.69
C CYS A 6 -7.82 15.35 -147.07
N ILE A 7 -7.71 14.65 -148.21
CA ILE A 7 -6.46 14.14 -148.77
C ILE A 7 -6.03 15.05 -149.92
N THR A 8 -4.74 15.39 -149.96
CA THR A 8 -4.18 16.25 -151.01
C THR A 8 -3.88 15.43 -152.27
N PHE A 9 -4.51 15.76 -153.40
CA PHE A 9 -4.21 15.17 -154.70
C PHE A 9 -3.37 16.13 -155.57
N ARG A 10 -2.40 15.57 -156.29
CA ARG A 10 -1.47 16.28 -157.19
C ARG A 10 -1.56 15.71 -158.60
N GLY A 11 -1.67 16.56 -159.61
CA GLY A 11 -1.74 16.16 -161.02
C GLY A 11 -1.46 17.32 -161.98
N CYS A 12 -1.43 17.03 -163.28
CA CYS A 12 -1.34 18.03 -164.35
C CYS A 12 -2.71 18.66 -164.63
N LEU A 13 -2.74 19.94 -164.99
CA LEU A 13 -3.98 20.67 -165.27
C LEU A 13 -4.35 20.53 -166.76
N ASN A 14 -5.30 19.66 -167.08
CA ASN A 14 -5.97 19.62 -168.40
C ASN A 14 -7.45 19.96 -168.24
N THR A 15 -8.01 20.78 -169.14
CA THR A 15 -9.36 21.40 -169.03
C THR A 15 -10.50 20.40 -168.86
N ASP A 16 -10.28 19.13 -169.20
CA ASP A 16 -11.28 18.07 -169.04
C ASP A 16 -11.19 17.29 -167.71
N THR A 17 -10.27 17.68 -166.81
CA THR A 17 -9.98 16.92 -165.56
C THR A 17 -10.32 17.62 -164.24
N ILE A 18 -10.95 18.80 -164.26
CA ILE A 18 -11.35 19.49 -163.02
C ILE A 18 -12.81 19.16 -162.68
N SER A 19 -13.01 18.30 -161.67
CA SER A 19 -14.31 18.04 -161.05
C SER A 19 -14.82 19.31 -160.33
N PRO A 20 -16.14 19.59 -160.32
CA PRO A 20 -16.72 20.73 -159.60
C PRO A 20 -16.61 20.65 -158.06
N THR A 21 -16.07 19.58 -157.49
CA THR A 21 -15.97 19.35 -156.03
C THR A 21 -14.64 19.73 -155.38
N VAL A 22 -13.77 20.49 -156.06
CA VAL A 22 -12.47 20.91 -155.49
C VAL A 22 -12.63 22.20 -154.68
N THR A 23 -12.43 22.13 -153.36
CA THR A 23 -12.61 23.28 -152.43
C THR A 23 -11.42 24.24 -152.42
N GLU A 24 -10.19 23.75 -152.56
CA GLU A 24 -8.99 24.56 -152.73
C GLU A 24 -8.04 23.94 -153.77
N ILE A 25 -7.62 24.75 -154.74
CA ILE A 25 -6.71 24.35 -155.81
C ILE A 25 -5.50 25.29 -155.87
N CYS A 26 -4.31 24.72 -155.69
CA CYS A 26 -3.07 25.41 -156.02
C CYS A 26 -2.64 25.01 -157.43
N ILE A 27 -2.57 25.99 -158.32
CA ILE A 27 -2.09 25.81 -159.70
C ILE A 27 -0.66 26.33 -159.79
N CYS A 28 0.18 25.63 -160.54
CA CYS A 28 1.56 26.02 -160.80
C CYS A 28 1.89 25.73 -162.27
N ASN A 29 2.94 26.39 -162.80
CA ASN A 29 3.43 26.20 -164.17
C ASN A 29 4.87 25.66 -164.16
N GLY A 30 5.19 24.79 -165.12
CA GLY A 30 6.49 24.12 -165.25
C GLY A 30 6.47 22.65 -164.81
N ASP A 31 7.48 21.89 -165.22
CA ASP A 31 7.56 20.45 -164.93
C ASP A 31 7.67 20.20 -163.41
N ASN A 32 6.87 19.26 -162.89
CA ASN A 32 6.84 18.86 -161.47
C ASN A 32 6.61 20.00 -160.46
N CYS A 33 5.97 21.10 -160.86
CA CYS A 33 5.78 22.26 -160.01
C CYS A 33 4.82 22.02 -158.82
N ASN A 34 4.01 20.96 -158.84
CA ASN A 34 2.95 20.69 -157.86
C ASN A 34 3.46 20.08 -156.54
N LYS A 35 4.74 20.27 -156.19
CA LYS A 35 5.40 19.66 -155.04
C LYS A 35 5.21 20.39 -153.70
N ASP A 36 4.79 21.65 -153.74
CA ASP A 36 4.64 22.49 -152.54
C ASP A 36 3.37 22.14 -151.75
N ILE A 37 3.36 22.50 -150.47
CA ILE A 37 2.22 22.27 -149.57
C ILE A 37 1.05 23.17 -150.00
N CYS A 38 -0.13 22.59 -150.14
CA CYS A 38 -1.37 23.27 -150.48
C CYS A 38 -2.47 22.83 -149.51
N PRO A 39 -3.16 23.76 -148.83
CA PRO A 39 -2.99 25.22 -148.87
C PRO A 39 -1.70 25.66 -148.16
N LYS A 40 -1.19 26.88 -148.41
CA LYS A 40 0.10 27.31 -147.83
C LYS A 40 0.07 27.46 -146.30
N GLN A 41 -1.10 27.64 -145.70
CA GLN A 41 -1.30 28.00 -144.28
C GLN A 41 -1.69 26.82 -143.37
N ARG A 42 -1.20 25.61 -143.65
CA ARG A 42 -1.50 24.43 -142.83
C ARG A 42 -0.97 24.57 -141.39
N LEU A 43 -1.80 24.22 -140.40
CA LEU A 43 -1.41 24.15 -138.99
C LEU A 43 -0.21 23.21 -138.80
N LYS A 44 0.75 23.65 -137.99
CA LYS A 44 1.89 22.85 -137.56
C LYS A 44 1.88 22.74 -136.04
N CYS A 45 1.94 21.51 -135.54
CA CYS A 45 2.02 21.22 -134.10
C CYS A 45 3.32 20.49 -133.80
N PHE A 46 3.80 20.58 -132.56
CA PHE A 46 4.80 19.62 -132.11
C PHE A 46 4.13 18.25 -132.02
N GLN A 47 4.72 17.27 -132.71
CA GLN A 47 4.19 15.92 -132.80
C GLN A 47 5.25 14.96 -132.25
N CYS A 48 5.01 14.44 -131.05
CA CYS A 48 5.93 13.52 -130.37
C CYS A 48 5.21 12.68 -129.32
N GLN A 49 5.85 11.58 -128.92
CA GLN A 49 5.43 10.77 -127.80
C GLN A 49 6.66 10.25 -127.05
N GLY A 50 6.71 10.41 -125.72
CA GLY A 50 7.80 9.87 -124.90
C GLY A 50 8.03 10.61 -123.58
N THR A 51 8.94 10.09 -122.75
CA THR A 51 9.27 10.58 -121.39
C THR A 51 10.51 11.49 -121.33
N SER A 52 11.15 11.78 -122.48
CA SER A 52 12.36 12.60 -122.54
C SER A 52 12.12 13.93 -123.27
N ASN A 53 12.56 14.04 -124.52
CA ASN A 53 12.52 15.27 -125.32
C ASN A 53 11.09 15.82 -125.46
N CYS A 54 10.09 14.94 -125.49
CA CYS A 54 8.68 15.32 -125.59
C CYS A 54 8.14 16.00 -124.32
N VAL A 55 8.68 15.67 -123.14
CA VAL A 55 8.32 16.31 -121.86
C VAL A 55 8.90 17.72 -121.79
N LYS A 56 10.20 17.86 -122.13
CA LYS A 56 10.99 19.09 -121.96
C LYS A 56 11.01 20.04 -123.16
N MET A 57 10.36 19.68 -124.27
CA MET A 57 10.32 20.49 -125.51
C MET A 57 11.70 20.81 -126.11
N GLN A 58 12.63 19.84 -126.06
CA GLN A 58 13.99 20.02 -126.60
C GLN A 58 14.14 19.40 -128.00
N ASN A 59 14.71 20.16 -128.94
CA ASN A 59 15.03 19.73 -130.32
C ASN A 59 13.84 19.16 -131.12
N LEU A 60 12.64 19.68 -130.89
CA LEU A 60 11.46 19.35 -131.68
C LEU A 60 11.15 20.51 -132.63
N GLU A 61 10.78 20.20 -133.86
CA GLU A 61 10.24 21.17 -134.80
C GLU A 61 8.76 20.85 -135.08
N PRO A 62 7.89 21.86 -135.22
CA PRO A 62 6.48 21.63 -135.44
C PRO A 62 6.25 21.10 -136.86
N LYS A 63 5.57 19.96 -136.95
CA LYS A 63 5.23 19.30 -138.20
C LYS A 63 3.82 19.65 -138.61
N VAL A 64 3.60 19.74 -139.92
CA VAL A 64 2.26 19.95 -140.49
C VAL A 64 1.36 18.79 -140.07
N CYS A 65 0.13 19.09 -139.63
CA CYS A 65 -0.84 18.05 -139.29
C CYS A 65 -1.11 17.14 -140.50
N SER A 66 -1.48 15.89 -140.28
CA SER A 66 -1.73 14.97 -141.40
C SER A 66 -3.01 15.38 -142.15
N LYS A 67 -4.07 15.75 -141.41
CA LYS A 67 -5.35 16.20 -141.98
C LYS A 67 -5.49 17.71 -141.98
N TYR A 68 -6.05 18.28 -143.06
CA TYR A 68 -6.45 19.68 -143.07
C TYR A 68 -7.90 19.78 -142.61
N ILE A 69 -8.11 20.33 -141.43
CA ILE A 69 -9.42 20.76 -140.94
C ILE A 69 -9.30 22.23 -140.55
N GLU A 70 -10.22 23.05 -141.02
CA GLU A 70 -10.29 24.46 -140.64
C GLU A 70 -10.56 24.58 -139.12
N GLY A 71 -9.73 25.34 -138.41
CA GLY A 71 -9.86 25.54 -136.95
C GLY A 71 -9.28 24.44 -136.05
N ASP A 72 -8.47 23.51 -136.58
CA ASP A 72 -7.82 22.47 -135.77
C ASP A 72 -6.87 23.05 -134.68
N GLN A 73 -6.58 22.26 -133.64
CA GLN A 73 -5.74 22.65 -132.51
C GLN A 73 -4.65 21.62 -132.23
N CYS A 74 -3.61 22.05 -131.54
CA CYS A 74 -2.59 21.16 -131.00
C CYS A 74 -2.96 20.71 -129.57
N TYR A 75 -2.49 19.55 -129.13
CA TYR A 75 -2.69 19.07 -127.76
C TYR A 75 -1.39 18.66 -127.06
N VAL A 76 -1.42 18.68 -125.72
CA VAL A 76 -0.44 18.08 -124.81
C VAL A 76 -1.20 17.26 -123.76
N TYR A 77 -0.77 16.03 -123.54
CA TYR A 77 -1.30 15.16 -122.50
C TYR A 77 -0.15 14.36 -121.87
N VAL A 78 -0.18 14.15 -120.56
CA VAL A 78 0.84 13.41 -119.82
C VAL A 78 0.18 12.23 -119.10
N GLU A 79 0.67 11.02 -119.37
CA GLU A 79 0.22 9.80 -118.69
C GLU A 79 0.78 9.72 -117.26
N ASP A 80 0.16 8.89 -116.42
CA ASP A 80 0.56 8.74 -115.01
C ASP A 80 2.00 8.21 -114.83
N ASP A 81 2.55 7.58 -115.86
CA ASP A 81 3.95 7.10 -115.93
C ASP A 81 4.94 8.17 -116.44
N GLY A 82 4.46 9.40 -116.68
CA GLY A 82 5.24 10.54 -117.15
C GLY A 82 5.41 10.64 -118.66
N LYS A 83 4.79 9.73 -119.45
CA LYS A 83 4.87 9.78 -120.91
C LYS A 83 4.05 10.95 -121.45
N THR A 84 4.72 11.89 -122.13
CA THR A 84 4.06 13.05 -122.75
C THR A 84 3.71 12.75 -124.20
N HIS A 85 2.50 13.14 -124.60
CA HIS A 85 1.93 13.01 -125.93
C HIS A 85 1.60 14.40 -126.48
N ARG A 86 2.07 14.69 -127.69
CA ARG A 86 1.82 15.94 -128.40
C ARG A 86 1.41 15.66 -129.83
N GLY A 87 0.40 16.37 -130.33
CA GLY A 87 0.02 16.29 -131.73
C GLY A 87 -1.13 17.21 -132.09
N CYS A 88 -1.70 17.03 -133.28
CA CYS A 88 -2.91 17.73 -133.70
C CYS A 88 -4.15 16.95 -133.24
N VAL A 89 -5.21 17.66 -132.87
CA VAL A 89 -6.45 17.04 -132.37
C VAL A 89 -7.19 16.31 -133.50
N SER A 90 -7.12 16.81 -134.74
CA SER A 90 -7.75 16.18 -135.91
C SER A 90 -7.07 14.91 -136.44
N ASP A 91 -5.81 14.68 -136.07
CA ASP A 91 -5.03 13.55 -136.58
C ASP A 91 -5.54 12.21 -136.00
N GLU A 92 -5.37 11.12 -136.76
CA GLU A 92 -5.75 9.78 -136.29
C GLU A 92 -4.67 9.17 -135.38
N GLY A 93 -5.10 8.63 -134.23
CA GLY A 93 -4.22 7.90 -133.30
C GLY A 93 -4.69 7.93 -131.85
N ASN A 94 -4.04 7.13 -131.00
CA ASN A 94 -4.41 7.00 -129.58
C ASN A 94 -4.22 8.27 -128.76
N GLY A 95 -3.21 9.10 -129.10
CA GLY A 95 -2.93 10.36 -128.42
C GLY A 95 -4.09 11.36 -128.46
N PRO A 96 -4.58 11.77 -129.64
CA PRO A 96 -5.73 12.69 -129.73
C PRO A 96 -7.03 12.06 -129.19
N GLN A 97 -7.23 10.74 -129.31
CA GLN A 97 -8.37 10.04 -128.70
C GLN A 97 -8.35 10.13 -127.16
N ARG A 98 -7.21 9.81 -126.51
CA ARG A 98 -7.07 9.94 -125.06
C ARG A 98 -7.19 11.37 -124.59
N CYS A 99 -6.58 12.31 -125.31
CA CYS A 99 -6.74 13.74 -125.01
C CYS A 99 -8.20 14.18 -125.02
N ASN A 100 -8.99 13.73 -125.99
CA ASN A 100 -10.42 14.07 -126.06
C ASN A 100 -11.25 13.43 -124.94
N ALA A 101 -10.84 12.26 -124.43
CA ALA A 101 -11.51 11.59 -123.31
C ALA A 101 -11.19 12.23 -121.95
N LEU A 102 -9.95 12.68 -121.74
CA LEU A 102 -9.46 13.19 -120.45
C LEU A 102 -9.41 14.72 -120.45
N LYS A 103 -10.58 15.35 -120.30
CA LYS A 103 -10.74 16.81 -120.43
C LYS A 103 -9.88 17.63 -119.45
N ASP A 104 -9.74 17.17 -118.20
CA ASP A 104 -9.03 17.92 -117.15
C ASP A 104 -7.50 17.73 -117.19
N LEU A 105 -7.03 16.64 -117.83
CA LEU A 105 -5.61 16.31 -117.95
C LEU A 105 -5.02 16.64 -119.33
N CYS A 106 -5.87 16.87 -120.35
CA CYS A 106 -5.41 17.26 -121.68
C CYS A 106 -5.50 18.77 -121.91
N ILE A 107 -4.36 19.38 -122.25
CA ILE A 107 -4.29 20.80 -122.61
C ILE A 107 -4.30 20.96 -124.13
N LYS A 108 -5.32 21.66 -124.66
CA LYS A 108 -5.44 22.03 -126.08
C LYS A 108 -5.01 23.48 -126.29
N SER A 109 -4.12 23.74 -127.24
CA SER A 109 -3.61 25.08 -127.53
C SER A 109 -3.16 25.23 -128.99
N GLN A 110 -2.84 26.44 -129.43
CA GLN A 110 -2.40 26.69 -130.81
C GLN A 110 -1.00 26.17 -131.14
N PHE A 111 -0.10 26.05 -130.14
CA PHE A 111 1.32 25.71 -130.36
C PHE A 111 1.85 24.58 -129.48
N ASN A 112 1.00 23.97 -128.63
CA ASN A 112 1.30 22.86 -127.72
C ASN A 112 2.72 22.81 -127.13
N ASN A 113 3.21 23.94 -126.61
CA ASN A 113 4.58 24.12 -126.12
C ASN A 113 4.72 24.13 -124.59
N GLN A 114 3.67 23.83 -123.84
CA GLN A 114 3.72 23.77 -122.37
C GLN A 114 4.59 22.59 -121.89
N PRO A 115 5.45 22.73 -120.87
CA PRO A 115 6.24 21.62 -120.33
C PRO A 115 5.33 20.56 -119.68
N GLY A 116 5.71 19.28 -119.77
CA GLY A 116 4.91 18.16 -119.22
C GLY A 116 4.93 18.04 -117.69
N VAL A 117 5.75 18.82 -116.99
CA VAL A 117 5.90 18.83 -115.53
C VAL A 117 6.12 20.25 -114.99
N THR A 118 5.79 20.48 -113.72
CA THR A 118 6.12 21.69 -112.93
C THR A 118 6.89 21.32 -111.66
N SER A 119 7.84 22.17 -111.23
CA SER A 119 8.83 21.82 -110.19
C SER A 119 8.80 22.69 -108.93
N ASP A 120 7.96 23.72 -108.86
CA ASP A 120 8.19 24.83 -107.92
C ASP A 120 7.44 24.69 -106.57
N PHE A 121 6.80 23.55 -106.31
CA PHE A 121 6.04 23.32 -105.07
C PHE A 121 6.91 22.76 -103.94
N SER A 122 6.70 23.23 -102.71
CA SER A 122 7.50 22.82 -101.53
C SER A 122 6.65 22.51 -100.30
N CYS A 123 7.06 21.49 -99.52
CA CYS A 123 6.41 21.11 -98.27
C CYS A 123 7.45 21.02 -97.14
N VAL A 124 7.01 21.10 -95.88
CA VAL A 124 7.84 20.65 -94.77
C VAL A 124 7.95 19.12 -94.86
N ARG A 125 9.18 18.60 -94.80
CA ARG A 125 9.47 17.16 -94.90
C ARG A 125 10.28 16.71 -93.69
N CYS A 126 9.72 15.85 -92.84
CA CYS A 126 10.41 15.31 -91.67
C CYS A 126 9.64 14.14 -91.07
N GLU A 127 10.32 13.40 -90.19
CA GLU A 127 9.75 12.31 -89.42
C GLU A 127 10.39 12.33 -88.03
N SER A 128 9.59 12.44 -86.97
CA SER A 128 10.10 12.37 -85.59
C SER A 128 10.33 10.91 -85.14
N SER A 129 11.01 10.75 -84.00
CA SER A 129 11.27 9.44 -83.39
C SER A 129 11.24 9.53 -81.86
N ALA A 130 11.39 8.38 -81.17
CA ALA A 130 11.46 8.33 -79.71
C ALA A 130 12.60 9.19 -79.10
N THR A 131 13.63 9.51 -79.88
CA THR A 131 14.78 10.32 -79.45
C THR A 131 14.89 11.67 -80.13
N ASP A 132 14.03 11.97 -81.09
CA ASP A 132 14.10 13.19 -81.91
C ASP A 132 12.72 13.80 -82.09
N ASP A 133 12.53 15.00 -81.55
CA ASP A 133 11.31 15.80 -81.65
C ASP A 133 11.41 16.93 -82.68
N SER A 134 12.51 17.01 -83.44
CA SER A 134 12.79 18.12 -84.36
C SER A 134 11.69 18.37 -85.39
N CYS A 135 10.95 17.34 -85.80
CA CYS A 135 9.83 17.48 -86.73
C CYS A 135 8.64 18.27 -86.14
N ALA A 136 8.51 18.35 -84.82
CA ALA A 136 7.43 19.07 -84.14
C ALA A 136 7.44 20.57 -84.39
N SER A 137 8.64 21.16 -84.51
CA SER A 137 8.84 22.59 -84.74
C SER A 137 9.46 22.92 -86.10
N LYS A 138 9.66 21.92 -86.98
CA LYS A 138 10.30 22.15 -88.29
C LYS A 138 9.40 23.00 -89.19
N THR A 139 9.95 24.12 -89.66
CA THR A 139 9.32 25.02 -90.63
C THR A 139 10.01 25.05 -91.99
N ASP A 140 11.22 24.49 -92.07
CA ASP A 140 12.00 24.45 -93.30
C ASP A 140 11.31 23.59 -94.37
N ARG A 141 11.27 24.12 -95.58
CA ARG A 141 10.56 23.54 -96.73
C ARG A 141 11.56 22.93 -97.69
N ASP A 142 11.25 21.73 -98.14
CA ASP A 142 12.00 21.00 -99.14
C ASP A 142 11.15 20.92 -100.42
N THR A 143 11.79 21.08 -101.57
CA THR A 143 11.12 20.98 -102.87
C THR A 143 10.51 19.59 -103.05
N CYS A 144 9.26 19.56 -103.51
CA CYS A 144 8.58 18.32 -103.82
C CYS A 144 9.01 17.80 -105.20
N PRO A 145 8.88 16.49 -105.46
CA PRO A 145 9.05 15.96 -106.80
C PRO A 145 8.12 16.63 -107.82
N ASP A 146 8.59 16.67 -109.07
CA ASP A 146 7.89 17.25 -110.22
C ASP A 146 6.45 16.75 -110.35
N VAL A 147 5.51 17.68 -110.55
CA VAL A 147 4.08 17.39 -110.74
C VAL A 147 3.74 17.38 -112.22
N TYR A 148 3.10 16.32 -112.71
CA TYR A 148 2.68 16.24 -114.11
C TYR A 148 1.64 17.31 -114.44
N LEU A 149 1.78 17.87 -115.65
CA LEU A 149 0.88 18.88 -116.20
C LEU A 149 -0.59 18.44 -116.10
N GLY A 150 -1.44 19.27 -115.49
CA GLY A 150 -2.86 18.98 -115.24
C GLY A 150 -3.18 18.43 -113.84
N ARG A 151 -2.18 18.26 -112.96
CA ARG A 151 -2.38 17.84 -111.55
C ARG A 151 -2.03 18.97 -110.56
N SER A 152 -2.66 18.95 -109.38
CA SER A 152 -2.39 19.90 -108.28
C SER A 152 -1.46 19.29 -107.21
N PRO A 153 -0.40 19.99 -106.78
CA PRO A 153 0.42 19.56 -105.65
C PRO A 153 -0.27 19.72 -104.28
N GLU A 154 0.00 18.81 -103.33
CA GLU A 154 -0.50 18.85 -101.94
C GLU A 154 0.63 18.46 -100.94
N CYS A 155 0.56 18.96 -99.70
CA CYS A 155 1.37 18.53 -98.54
C CYS A 155 0.51 17.77 -97.52
N PHE A 156 1.14 17.01 -96.62
CA PHE A 156 0.45 16.42 -95.47
C PHE A 156 1.26 16.44 -94.16
N THR A 157 0.55 16.31 -93.03
CA THR A 157 1.08 16.01 -91.69
C THR A 157 0.31 14.83 -91.10
N ILE A 158 1.01 13.86 -90.52
CA ILE A 158 0.45 12.79 -89.67
C ILE A 158 0.92 13.03 -88.24
N ASN A 159 0.01 13.01 -87.26
CA ASN A 159 0.34 12.99 -85.83
C ASN A 159 -0.45 11.87 -85.13
N ASP A 160 0.24 10.85 -84.63
CA ASP A 160 -0.36 9.73 -83.90
C ASP A 160 -0.25 9.87 -82.36
N GLY A 161 0.32 10.98 -81.88
CA GLY A 161 0.56 11.26 -80.46
C GLY A 161 1.98 10.90 -80.00
N GLU A 162 2.67 10.01 -80.69
CA GLU A 162 4.06 9.60 -80.40
C GLU A 162 5.04 9.91 -81.53
N LYS A 163 4.51 10.20 -82.72
CA LYS A 163 5.28 10.45 -83.92
C LYS A 163 4.56 11.44 -84.83
N ILE A 164 5.36 12.33 -85.42
CA ILE A 164 4.95 13.33 -86.41
C ILE A 164 5.65 13.00 -87.72
N THR A 165 4.90 12.89 -88.80
CA THR A 165 5.44 12.70 -90.16
C THR A 165 4.88 13.75 -91.10
N ARG A 166 5.74 14.45 -91.82
CA ARG A 166 5.39 15.48 -92.81
C ARG A 166 6.05 15.17 -94.14
N ASP A 167 5.29 15.24 -95.23
CA ASP A 167 5.85 15.07 -96.58
C ASP A 167 4.91 15.62 -97.67
N CYS A 168 5.34 15.57 -98.92
CA CYS A 168 4.52 15.86 -100.09
C CYS A 168 3.53 14.71 -100.34
N TYR A 169 2.26 15.05 -100.59
CA TYR A 169 1.19 14.08 -100.85
C TYR A 169 1.21 13.61 -102.31
N GLN A 170 2.17 12.73 -102.62
CA GLN A 170 2.36 12.19 -103.96
C GLN A 170 3.05 10.82 -103.92
N GLY A 171 2.92 10.05 -105.00
CA GLY A 171 3.50 8.70 -105.10
C GLY A 171 3.07 7.77 -103.97
N THR A 172 4.02 7.10 -103.32
CA THR A 172 3.76 6.16 -102.21
C THR A 172 3.30 6.83 -100.92
N ASN A 173 3.52 8.13 -100.75
CA ASN A 173 3.11 8.86 -99.55
C ASN A 173 1.59 9.07 -99.46
N ILE A 174 0.88 8.97 -100.60
CA ILE A 174 -0.59 8.98 -100.63
C ILE A 174 -1.14 7.88 -99.71
N GLN A 175 -0.62 6.67 -99.84
CA GLN A 175 -1.10 5.53 -99.05
C GLN A 175 -0.76 5.67 -97.57
N LYS A 176 0.38 6.28 -97.22
CA LYS A 176 0.76 6.54 -95.82
C LYS A 176 -0.26 7.43 -95.12
N CYS A 177 -0.63 8.53 -95.76
CA CYS A 177 -1.65 9.45 -95.23
C CYS A 177 -3.04 8.81 -95.18
N VAL A 178 -3.43 8.05 -96.21
CA VAL A 178 -4.70 7.31 -96.21
C VAL A 178 -4.78 6.30 -95.06
N ASN A 179 -3.70 5.57 -94.79
CA ASN A 179 -3.64 4.59 -93.70
C ASN A 179 -3.72 5.25 -92.31
N ALA A 180 -3.17 6.45 -92.15
CA ALA A 180 -3.26 7.21 -90.90
C ALA A 180 -4.66 7.79 -90.64
N GLY A 181 -5.56 7.74 -91.62
CA GLY A 181 -6.97 8.12 -91.45
C GLY A 181 -7.12 9.55 -90.94
N THR A 182 -7.83 9.73 -89.82
CA THR A 182 -8.10 11.04 -89.21
C THR A 182 -6.87 11.73 -88.64
N GLN A 183 -5.76 11.01 -88.46
CA GLN A 183 -4.50 11.57 -87.99
C GLN A 183 -3.73 12.29 -89.10
N CYS A 184 -4.13 12.13 -90.38
CA CYS A 184 -3.51 12.81 -91.50
C CYS A 184 -4.28 14.08 -91.93
N LYS A 185 -3.61 15.24 -91.91
CA LYS A 185 -4.11 16.52 -92.44
C LYS A 185 -3.43 16.86 -93.77
N ARG A 186 -4.18 17.33 -94.76
CA ARG A 186 -3.68 17.71 -96.10
C ARG A 186 -3.96 19.18 -96.43
N CYS A 187 -3.13 19.77 -97.29
CA CYS A 187 -3.27 21.15 -97.74
C CYS A 187 -2.57 21.38 -99.09
N ASP A 188 -2.97 22.39 -99.87
CA ASP A 188 -2.70 22.54 -101.30
C ASP A 188 -1.89 23.81 -101.70
N PHE A 189 -1.19 24.42 -100.74
CA PHE A 189 -0.31 25.58 -100.98
C PHE A 189 1.08 25.40 -100.36
N ASP A 190 2.06 26.17 -100.85
CA ASP A 190 3.47 25.99 -100.47
C ASP A 190 3.72 26.08 -98.97
N GLY A 191 4.25 24.98 -98.42
CA GLY A 191 4.65 24.82 -97.03
C GLY A 191 3.52 24.99 -96.02
N CYS A 192 2.30 24.62 -96.41
CA CYS A 192 1.10 24.69 -95.57
C CYS A 192 1.12 23.74 -94.36
N ASN A 193 1.95 22.70 -94.38
CA ASN A 193 2.06 21.69 -93.33
C ASN A 193 3.10 22.07 -92.23
N ASN A 194 3.16 23.34 -91.84
CA ASN A 194 4.19 23.90 -90.94
C ASN A 194 3.69 24.21 -89.51
N GLU A 195 2.61 23.57 -89.08
CA GLU A 195 2.07 23.73 -87.71
C GLU A 195 3.13 23.44 -86.63
N VAL A 196 2.97 23.95 -85.42
CA VAL A 196 3.93 23.70 -84.33
C VAL A 196 3.27 22.81 -83.28
N PHE A 197 3.91 21.67 -82.99
CA PHE A 197 3.50 20.76 -81.92
C PHE A 197 4.36 20.98 -80.67
N LYS A 198 3.78 20.75 -79.49
CA LYS A 198 4.54 20.65 -78.24
C LYS A 198 4.96 19.21 -78.01
N SER A 199 6.15 19.03 -77.43
CA SER A 199 6.71 17.72 -77.10
C SER A 199 7.05 17.63 -75.60
N ILE A 200 6.88 16.44 -75.02
CA ILE A 200 7.46 16.06 -73.73
C ILE A 200 8.08 14.68 -73.86
N LYS A 201 9.25 14.46 -73.26
CA LYS A 201 9.91 13.15 -73.21
C LYS A 201 9.54 12.44 -71.92
N CYS A 202 8.95 11.25 -71.97
CA CYS A 202 8.59 10.48 -70.77
C CYS A 202 9.31 9.13 -70.74
N LYS A 203 9.50 8.59 -69.53
CA LYS A 203 9.82 7.17 -69.34
C LYS A 203 8.60 6.35 -69.71
N LYS A 204 8.80 5.30 -70.50
CA LYS A 204 7.77 4.42 -71.05
C LYS A 204 8.05 2.96 -70.71
N CYS A 205 7.16 2.33 -69.95
CA CYS A 205 7.20 0.91 -69.62
C CYS A 205 5.87 0.40 -69.10
N GLU A 206 5.65 -0.89 -69.35
CA GLU A 206 4.73 -1.76 -68.64
C GLU A 206 5.57 -2.73 -67.81
N ASN A 207 5.30 -2.82 -66.50
CA ASN A 207 6.08 -3.58 -65.52
C ASN A 207 7.56 -3.13 -65.44
N CYS A 208 7.76 -1.86 -65.13
CA CYS A 208 9.05 -1.17 -65.13
C CYS A 208 10.07 -1.83 -64.20
N GLN A 209 11.08 -2.48 -64.79
CA GLN A 209 12.34 -2.85 -64.13
C GLN A 209 13.40 -1.74 -64.32
N SER A 210 14.56 -1.86 -63.67
CA SER A 210 15.61 -0.83 -63.55
C SER A 210 16.16 -0.21 -64.85
N ASN A 211 15.74 -0.67 -66.04
CA ASN A 211 16.05 -0.08 -67.34
C ASN A 211 14.79 0.25 -68.13
N VAL A 212 14.26 1.46 -67.93
CA VAL A 212 13.04 1.95 -68.58
C VAL A 212 13.37 2.77 -69.84
N ALA A 213 12.80 2.39 -70.99
CA ALA A 213 12.92 3.14 -72.24
C ALA A 213 12.27 4.54 -72.13
N SER A 214 12.63 5.48 -73.01
CA SER A 214 12.01 6.82 -73.04
C SER A 214 11.54 7.18 -74.44
N GLY A 215 10.43 7.92 -74.56
CA GLY A 215 9.91 8.38 -75.85
C GLY A 215 9.23 9.74 -75.73
N TYR A 216 9.17 10.47 -76.85
CA TYR A 216 8.43 11.73 -76.96
C TYR A 216 6.94 11.49 -77.16
N CYS A 217 6.15 12.45 -76.69
CA CYS A 217 4.72 12.56 -76.93
C CYS A 217 4.39 13.97 -77.45
N PHE A 218 3.43 14.06 -78.38
CA PHE A 218 3.18 15.25 -79.17
C PHE A 218 1.70 15.68 -79.12
N VAL A 219 1.45 16.95 -78.83
CA VAL A 219 0.12 17.57 -78.93
C VAL A 219 0.16 18.87 -79.72
N GLU A 220 -0.98 19.23 -80.30
CA GLU A 220 -1.18 20.55 -80.90
C GLU A 220 -1.05 21.63 -79.83
N LYS A 221 -0.47 22.79 -80.21
CA LYS A 221 -0.13 23.89 -79.29
C LYS A 221 -1.28 24.35 -78.39
N ASP A 222 -2.52 24.22 -78.85
CA ASP A 222 -3.72 24.69 -78.16
C ASP A 222 -4.33 23.67 -77.16
N ASN A 223 -3.81 22.43 -77.13
CA ASN A 223 -4.28 21.33 -76.26
C ASN A 223 -3.24 20.97 -75.15
N ASP A 224 -2.66 21.98 -74.52
CA ASP A 224 -1.51 21.84 -73.60
C ASP A 224 -1.83 21.14 -72.27
N ASN A 225 -3.10 21.17 -71.83
CA ASN A 225 -3.47 20.71 -70.49
C ASN A 225 -3.29 19.18 -70.29
N ASP A 226 -3.20 18.42 -71.38
CA ASP A 226 -3.14 16.96 -71.35
C ASP A 226 -1.74 16.39 -71.65
N LEU A 227 -0.71 17.23 -71.79
CA LEU A 227 0.68 16.80 -72.06
C LEU A 227 1.51 16.72 -70.76
N ALA A 228 1.59 15.53 -70.18
CA ALA A 228 2.39 15.23 -68.99
C ALA A 228 2.89 13.78 -69.00
N CYS A 229 3.86 13.47 -68.13
CA CYS A 229 4.26 12.10 -67.83
C CYS A 229 3.55 11.59 -66.58
N TYR A 230 3.23 10.31 -66.51
CA TYR A 230 2.68 9.68 -65.31
C TYR A 230 3.47 8.45 -64.87
N HIS A 231 3.42 8.16 -63.56
CA HIS A 231 3.80 6.88 -62.95
C HIS A 231 2.63 6.35 -62.11
N LYS A 232 2.17 5.15 -62.43
CA LYS A 232 1.10 4.44 -61.75
C LYS A 232 1.60 3.08 -61.25
N GLU A 233 1.25 2.71 -60.02
CA GLU A 233 1.33 1.33 -59.54
C GLU A 233 -0.09 0.78 -59.34
N GLU A 234 -0.42 -0.38 -59.91
CA GLU A 234 -1.68 -1.09 -59.62
C GLU A 234 -1.47 -2.18 -58.54
N ALA A 235 -2.56 -2.61 -57.89
CA ALA A 235 -2.59 -3.48 -56.71
C ALA A 235 -1.98 -4.90 -56.86
N ASN A 236 -1.16 -5.14 -57.89
CA ASN A 236 -0.47 -6.39 -58.19
C ASN A 236 0.98 -6.16 -58.65
N THR A 237 1.69 -5.15 -58.11
CA THR A 237 3.12 -4.82 -58.39
C THR A 237 3.45 -4.37 -59.81
N VAL A 238 2.45 -4.18 -60.68
CA VAL A 238 2.70 -3.71 -62.04
C VAL A 238 2.86 -2.19 -62.03
N THR A 239 4.07 -1.75 -62.34
CA THR A 239 4.41 -0.33 -62.49
C THR A 239 4.25 0.08 -63.95
N TYR A 240 3.52 1.17 -64.18
CA TYR A 240 3.29 1.75 -65.50
C TYR A 240 3.86 3.17 -65.54
N ARG A 241 4.63 3.47 -66.57
CA ARG A 241 5.11 4.83 -66.86
C ARG A 241 4.79 5.13 -68.32
N ASP A 242 4.10 6.24 -68.58
CA ASP A 242 3.82 6.69 -69.94
C ASP A 242 3.38 8.17 -69.94
N CYS A 243 2.96 8.69 -71.10
CA CYS A 243 2.36 10.00 -71.27
C CYS A 243 0.85 9.99 -70.99
N THR A 244 0.33 11.08 -70.43
CA THR A 244 -1.10 11.23 -70.10
C THR A 244 -2.02 11.21 -71.32
N ILE A 245 -1.52 11.55 -72.52
CA ILE A 245 -2.30 11.48 -73.76
C ILE A 245 -2.74 10.05 -74.11
N ASN A 246 -1.94 9.04 -73.72
CA ASN A 246 -2.25 7.64 -73.96
C ASN A 246 -3.24 7.08 -72.92
N SER A 247 -3.50 7.81 -71.82
CA SER A 247 -4.43 7.40 -70.77
C SER A 247 -4.94 8.63 -69.97
N PRO A 248 -6.01 9.31 -70.42
CA PRO A 248 -6.41 10.60 -69.84
C PRO A 248 -7.08 10.53 -68.45
N ASN A 249 -7.26 9.34 -67.86
CA ASN A 249 -8.02 9.13 -66.61
C ASN A 249 -7.21 8.44 -65.49
N VAL A 250 -5.89 8.61 -65.41
CA VAL A 250 -5.08 7.88 -64.42
C VAL A 250 -5.07 8.57 -63.05
N THR A 251 -5.47 7.86 -61.99
CA THR A 251 -5.10 8.16 -60.59
C THR A 251 -3.63 7.77 -60.36
N ALA A 252 -2.70 8.65 -60.74
CA ALA A 252 -1.25 8.42 -60.73
C ALA A 252 -0.46 9.66 -60.31
N CYS A 253 0.83 9.49 -60.02
CA CYS A 253 1.75 10.62 -59.89
C CYS A 253 2.02 11.21 -61.27
N VAL A 254 1.56 12.45 -61.51
CA VAL A 254 1.72 13.16 -62.79
C VAL A 254 2.75 14.27 -62.63
N CYS A 255 3.63 14.42 -63.61
CA CYS A 255 4.66 15.44 -63.64
C CYS A 255 4.83 16.01 -65.06
N ARG A 256 5.36 17.23 -65.19
CA ARG A 256 5.34 18.01 -66.45
C ARG A 256 6.71 18.34 -67.04
N ASP A 257 7.78 17.76 -66.50
CA ASP A 257 9.14 17.95 -67.01
C ASP A 257 9.62 16.74 -67.81
N ASN A 258 10.66 16.92 -68.64
CA ASN A 258 11.25 15.81 -69.38
C ASN A 258 11.78 14.73 -68.43
N LEU A 259 11.40 13.48 -68.67
CA LEU A 259 11.77 12.28 -67.94
C LEU A 259 11.41 12.33 -66.45
N CYS A 260 10.47 13.19 -66.07
CA CYS A 260 10.15 13.46 -64.68
C CYS A 260 9.52 12.27 -63.97
N ASN A 261 8.93 11.30 -64.68
CA ASN A 261 8.26 10.14 -64.10
C ASN A 261 9.24 9.00 -63.73
N ASP A 262 10.49 9.36 -63.39
CA ASP A 262 11.56 8.44 -62.98
C ASP A 262 11.78 8.46 -61.45
N PHE A 263 10.69 8.41 -60.68
CA PHE A 263 10.69 8.31 -59.22
C PHE A 263 9.69 7.24 -58.77
N ASP A 264 9.85 6.71 -57.56
CA ASP A 264 8.88 5.77 -56.97
C ASP A 264 7.66 6.53 -56.44
N CYS A 265 6.46 6.07 -56.78
CA CYS A 265 5.19 6.73 -56.42
C CYS A 265 4.37 5.77 -55.53
N PRO A 266 3.87 6.20 -54.37
CA PRO A 266 3.95 7.56 -53.79
C PRO A 266 5.30 7.88 -53.12
N GLU A 267 5.60 9.17 -52.91
CA GLU A 267 6.90 9.63 -52.35
C GLU A 267 7.14 9.21 -50.88
N ASN A 268 6.09 8.90 -50.13
CA ASN A 268 6.15 8.53 -48.70
C ASN A 268 6.15 7.03 -48.46
N ARG A 269 6.79 6.24 -49.33
CA ARG A 269 6.91 4.78 -49.10
C ARG A 269 7.63 4.50 -47.79
N LEU A 270 7.09 3.54 -47.04
CA LEU A 270 7.74 3.03 -45.85
C LEU A 270 9.11 2.46 -46.21
N LYS A 271 10.13 2.84 -45.43
CA LYS A 271 11.49 2.36 -45.58
C LYS A 271 11.89 1.57 -44.35
N CYS A 272 12.28 0.32 -44.55
CA CYS A 272 12.67 -0.58 -43.48
C CYS A 272 14.13 -1.03 -43.66
N HIS A 273 14.80 -1.36 -42.57
CA HIS A 273 15.99 -2.18 -42.63
C HIS A 273 15.58 -3.59 -43.07
N GLN A 274 16.31 -4.16 -44.02
CA GLN A 274 16.03 -5.46 -44.60
C GLN A 274 17.29 -6.33 -44.48
N CYS A 275 17.26 -7.36 -43.64
CA CYS A 275 18.41 -8.22 -43.40
C CYS A 275 18.04 -9.52 -42.67
N GLU A 276 18.89 -10.54 -42.87
CA GLU A 276 18.89 -11.81 -42.16
C GLU A 276 20.19 -11.93 -41.37
N GLY A 277 20.10 -12.20 -40.07
CA GLY A 277 21.26 -12.35 -39.16
C GLY A 277 21.88 -11.03 -38.67
N CYS A 278 21.25 -9.89 -38.93
CA CYS A 278 21.71 -8.57 -38.49
C CYS A 278 21.37 -8.30 -37.01
N LEU A 279 22.22 -8.81 -36.11
CA LEU A 279 22.03 -8.68 -34.65
C LEU A 279 21.86 -7.23 -34.19
N THR A 280 22.64 -6.31 -34.76
CA THR A 280 22.55 -4.86 -34.51
C THR A 280 22.50 -4.10 -35.82
N ILE A 281 21.82 -2.94 -35.81
CA ILE A 281 21.82 -1.98 -36.91
C ILE A 281 22.84 -0.89 -36.61
N GLN A 282 23.80 -0.71 -37.51
CA GLN A 282 24.79 0.36 -37.44
C GLN A 282 24.21 1.66 -38.01
N PRO A 283 24.68 2.84 -37.57
CA PRO A 283 24.23 4.13 -38.12
C PRO A 283 24.42 4.29 -39.64
N SER A 284 25.29 3.47 -40.24
CA SER A 284 25.54 3.43 -41.69
C SER A 284 24.55 2.56 -42.48
N ASP A 285 23.70 1.78 -41.81
CA ASP A 285 22.83 0.83 -42.47
C ASP A 285 21.67 1.55 -43.15
N VAL A 286 21.54 1.31 -44.45
CA VAL A 286 20.57 2.00 -45.30
C VAL A 286 19.21 1.33 -45.17
N LYS A 287 18.15 2.12 -44.98
CA LYS A 287 16.76 1.65 -45.09
C LYS A 287 16.38 1.59 -46.58
N PHE A 288 15.73 0.50 -46.98
CA PHE A 288 15.24 0.29 -48.33
C PHE A 288 13.72 0.46 -48.38
N ASN A 289 13.20 0.98 -49.50
CA ASN A 289 11.76 0.96 -49.77
C ASN A 289 11.27 -0.49 -49.69
N CYS A 290 10.10 -0.74 -49.10
CA CYS A 290 9.48 -2.05 -49.13
C CYS A 290 9.27 -2.48 -50.59
N PRO A 291 9.81 -3.64 -51.04
CA PRO A 291 9.68 -4.14 -52.41
C PRO A 291 8.25 -4.11 -52.94
N ASN A 292 7.29 -4.53 -52.12
CA ASN A 292 5.87 -4.47 -52.44
C ASN A 292 5.25 -3.21 -51.84
N TYR A 293 4.47 -2.48 -52.64
CA TYR A 293 3.73 -1.34 -52.12
C TYR A 293 2.42 -1.80 -51.48
N ASP A 294 2.29 -1.58 -50.18
CA ASP A 294 1.04 -1.65 -49.42
C ASP A 294 0.86 -0.33 -48.65
N PRO A 295 -0.26 0.40 -48.80
CA PRO A 295 -0.49 1.64 -48.04
C PRO A 295 -0.57 1.45 -46.52
N ASN A 296 -0.75 0.22 -46.02
CA ASN A 296 -0.77 -0.12 -44.60
C ASN A 296 0.42 -0.97 -44.17
N ASP A 297 1.52 -0.95 -44.94
CA ASP A 297 2.69 -1.76 -44.63
C ASP A 297 3.32 -1.40 -43.27
N GLN A 298 4.06 -2.36 -42.71
CA GLN A 298 4.80 -2.18 -41.46
C GLN A 298 6.18 -2.83 -41.59
N CYS A 299 7.18 -2.19 -41.00
CA CYS A 299 8.49 -2.80 -40.80
C CYS A 299 8.39 -3.83 -39.68
N TYR A 300 9.03 -4.99 -39.81
CA TYR A 300 9.12 -5.98 -38.74
C TYR A 300 10.56 -6.22 -38.28
N THR A 301 10.69 -6.63 -37.01
CA THR A 301 11.90 -7.27 -36.44
C THR A 301 11.46 -8.53 -35.72
N LEU A 302 12.09 -9.65 -36.03
CA LEU A 302 11.85 -10.94 -35.38
C LEU A 302 13.19 -11.53 -34.97
N LEU A 303 13.36 -11.87 -33.69
CA LEU A 303 14.46 -12.72 -33.24
C LEU A 303 13.96 -14.17 -33.23
N ASP A 304 14.65 -15.03 -33.97
CA ASP A 304 14.45 -16.48 -33.94
C ASP A 304 15.51 -17.12 -33.05
N ASP A 305 15.07 -17.54 -31.86
CA ASP A 305 15.86 -18.24 -30.84
C ASP A 305 15.70 -19.77 -30.89
N SER A 306 14.95 -20.28 -31.87
CA SER A 306 14.86 -21.72 -32.13
C SER A 306 16.07 -22.26 -32.91
N GLU A 307 16.83 -21.38 -33.56
CA GLU A 307 18.07 -21.69 -34.26
C GLU A 307 19.29 -21.33 -33.38
N SER A 308 20.38 -22.11 -33.47
CA SER A 308 21.66 -21.81 -32.80
C SER A 308 22.78 -21.68 -33.85
N PRO A 309 23.42 -20.50 -34.01
CA PRO A 309 23.21 -19.25 -33.25
C PRO A 309 21.86 -18.58 -33.58
N GLU A 310 21.33 -17.77 -32.66
CA GLU A 310 20.07 -17.04 -32.89
C GLU A 310 20.18 -16.09 -34.09
N LYS A 311 19.08 -15.89 -34.82
CA LYS A 311 19.04 -15.02 -36.00
C LYS A 311 17.96 -13.96 -35.88
N ILE A 312 18.29 -12.73 -36.27
CA ILE A 312 17.28 -11.67 -36.45
C ILE A 312 16.88 -11.55 -37.91
N TYR A 313 15.58 -11.46 -38.15
CA TYR A 313 14.98 -11.11 -39.44
C TYR A 313 14.38 -9.70 -39.37
N ARG A 314 14.70 -8.88 -40.36
CA ARG A 314 14.11 -7.53 -40.54
C ARG A 314 13.61 -7.38 -41.97
N GLY A 315 12.44 -6.78 -42.14
CA GLY A 315 11.89 -6.51 -43.47
C GLY A 315 10.55 -5.78 -43.41
N CYS A 316 9.79 -5.84 -44.50
CA CYS A 316 8.43 -5.31 -44.57
C CYS A 316 7.40 -6.45 -44.55
N LEU A 317 6.26 -6.25 -43.91
CA LEU A 317 5.21 -7.30 -43.86
C LEU A 317 4.58 -7.57 -45.23
N SER A 318 4.62 -6.59 -46.14
CA SER A 318 4.19 -6.75 -47.52
C SER A 318 5.13 -7.65 -48.36
N ASP A 319 6.33 -7.96 -47.88
CA ASP A 319 7.28 -8.81 -48.60
C ASP A 319 6.71 -10.21 -48.80
N LYS A 320 6.58 -10.62 -50.07
CA LYS A 320 6.10 -11.96 -50.43
C LYS A 320 7.25 -12.95 -50.39
N ASP A 321 6.95 -14.16 -49.93
CA ASP A 321 7.85 -15.32 -49.99
C ASP A 321 9.20 -15.16 -49.26
N THR A 322 9.26 -14.35 -48.20
CA THR A 322 10.44 -14.27 -47.33
C THR A 322 10.24 -15.11 -46.06
N LEU A 323 11.30 -15.82 -45.64
CA LEU A 323 11.29 -16.64 -44.43
C LEU A 323 10.96 -15.83 -43.17
N GLY A 324 11.44 -14.58 -43.10
CA GLY A 324 11.16 -13.68 -41.98
C GLY A 324 9.70 -13.28 -41.87
N VAL A 325 9.00 -13.00 -43.00
CA VAL A 325 7.56 -12.71 -42.99
C VAL A 325 6.73 -13.95 -42.62
N GLU A 326 7.12 -15.14 -43.11
CA GLU A 326 6.45 -16.39 -42.75
C GLU A 326 6.58 -16.67 -41.24
N LYS A 327 7.80 -16.59 -40.69
CA LYS A 327 8.04 -16.77 -39.25
C LYS A 327 7.31 -15.70 -38.42
N CYS A 328 7.32 -14.44 -38.85
CA CYS A 328 6.61 -13.34 -38.19
C CYS A 328 5.09 -13.55 -38.17
N LYS A 329 4.49 -14.10 -39.24
CA LYS A 329 3.06 -14.43 -39.30
C LYS A 329 2.68 -15.62 -38.42
N ASN A 330 3.58 -16.61 -38.32
CA ASN A 330 3.37 -17.81 -37.52
C ASN A 330 3.59 -17.58 -36.02
N ASP A 331 4.42 -16.61 -35.65
CA ASP A 331 4.67 -16.21 -34.27
C ASP A 331 4.50 -14.69 -34.06
N PRO A 332 3.25 -14.20 -34.11
CA PRO A 332 2.96 -12.77 -34.02
C PRO A 332 3.25 -12.17 -32.64
N LYS A 333 3.44 -12.99 -31.60
CA LYS A 333 3.76 -12.50 -30.25
C LYS A 333 5.20 -12.01 -30.13
N HIS A 334 6.12 -12.61 -30.88
CA HIS A 334 7.55 -12.28 -30.83
C HIS A 334 8.02 -11.49 -32.05
N CYS A 335 7.09 -11.15 -32.96
CA CYS A 335 7.36 -10.27 -34.09
C CYS A 335 6.95 -8.83 -33.77
N ILE A 336 7.93 -7.94 -33.58
CA ILE A 336 7.65 -6.52 -33.36
C ILE A 336 7.46 -5.84 -34.70
N THR A 337 6.33 -5.16 -34.87
CA THR A 337 6.01 -4.39 -36.07
C THR A 337 5.95 -2.90 -35.77
N SER A 338 6.27 -2.07 -36.76
CA SER A 338 6.33 -0.61 -36.63
C SER A 338 5.94 0.05 -37.94
N THR A 339 5.19 1.14 -37.87
CA THR A 339 4.80 1.95 -39.03
C THR A 339 5.86 2.96 -39.44
N GLU A 340 6.97 3.06 -38.71
CA GLU A 340 8.02 4.05 -38.95
C GLU A 340 9.39 3.41 -39.26
N GLU A 341 9.88 2.54 -38.37
CA GLU A 341 11.19 1.92 -38.48
C GLU A 341 11.36 0.64 -37.66
N ASN A 342 12.34 -0.18 -38.02
CA ASN A 342 12.70 -1.43 -37.36
C ASN A 342 14.19 -1.47 -36.97
N ASN A 343 14.65 -0.50 -36.17
CA ASN A 343 16.04 -0.38 -35.68
C ASN A 343 16.27 -1.00 -34.30
N GLN A 344 15.22 -1.52 -33.65
CA GLN A 344 15.26 -2.14 -32.32
C GLN A 344 16.32 -3.26 -32.26
N PRO A 345 17.22 -3.33 -31.26
CA PRO A 345 18.17 -4.44 -31.13
C PRO A 345 17.42 -5.75 -30.85
N GLY A 346 17.97 -6.90 -31.26
CA GLY A 346 17.31 -8.21 -30.98
C GLY A 346 17.37 -8.64 -29.53
N PHE A 347 18.23 -8.00 -28.75
CA PHE A 347 18.35 -8.20 -27.33
C PHE A 347 18.31 -6.83 -26.64
N SER A 348 17.63 -6.76 -25.52
CA SER A 348 17.64 -5.58 -24.65
C SER A 348 18.36 -5.92 -23.35
N ASP A 349 19.25 -5.03 -22.91
CA ASP A 349 19.87 -5.04 -21.58
C ASP A 349 19.27 -3.95 -20.66
N SER A 350 18.24 -3.25 -21.14
CA SER A 350 17.72 -2.04 -20.49
C SER A 350 16.79 -2.31 -19.31
N PHE A 351 16.51 -3.58 -18.98
CA PHE A 351 15.60 -3.96 -17.91
C PHE A 351 16.38 -4.55 -16.73
N SER A 352 16.14 -4.02 -15.54
CA SER A 352 16.82 -4.39 -14.31
C SER A 352 15.81 -4.84 -13.25
N CYS A 353 16.20 -5.83 -12.45
CA CYS A 353 15.45 -6.32 -11.31
C CYS A 353 16.39 -6.54 -10.13
N VAL A 354 15.87 -6.49 -8.91
CA VAL A 354 16.59 -7.02 -7.75
C VAL A 354 16.72 -8.53 -7.95
N GLN A 355 17.97 -9.00 -7.96
CA GLN A 355 18.32 -10.40 -8.17
C GLN A 355 19.02 -10.93 -6.92
N CYS A 356 18.34 -11.77 -6.14
CA CYS A 356 18.89 -12.38 -4.94
C CYS A 356 18.13 -13.65 -4.55
N ARG A 357 18.81 -14.58 -3.85
CA ARG A 357 18.23 -15.81 -3.34
C ARG A 357 18.76 -16.04 -1.92
N THR A 358 17.87 -16.33 -0.97
CA THR A 358 18.28 -16.69 0.39
C THR A 358 18.43 -18.20 0.50
N ASP A 359 19.66 -18.71 0.59
CA ASP A 359 19.91 -20.15 0.74
C ASP A 359 20.08 -20.57 2.22
N THR A 360 20.29 -19.60 3.13
CA THR A 360 20.43 -19.81 4.59
C THR A 360 19.80 -18.66 5.39
N ILE A 361 19.43 -18.93 6.66
CA ILE A 361 18.84 -17.94 7.60
C ILE A 361 19.72 -16.69 7.78
N ASP A 362 21.04 -16.79 7.62
CA ASP A 362 21.99 -15.68 7.81
C ASP A 362 22.10 -14.74 6.59
N GLN A 363 21.49 -15.07 5.44
CA GLN A 363 21.44 -14.21 4.23
C GLN A 363 20.15 -13.36 4.15
N THR A 364 19.33 -13.41 5.20
CA THR A 364 18.00 -12.78 5.23
C THR A 364 18.06 -11.26 5.15
N ASP A 365 19.01 -10.58 5.79
CA ASP A 365 19.01 -9.10 5.73
C ASP A 365 19.39 -8.53 4.35
N GLU A 366 20.19 -9.23 3.55
CA GLU A 366 20.64 -8.75 2.23
C GLU A 366 19.51 -8.79 1.19
N CYS A 367 18.83 -9.93 1.03
CA CYS A 367 17.80 -10.05 -0.01
C CYS A 367 16.47 -9.37 0.38
N PHE A 368 16.11 -9.37 1.68
CA PHE A 368 14.89 -8.73 2.16
C PHE A 368 14.96 -7.20 2.09
N ASN A 369 16.15 -6.61 2.30
CA ASN A 369 16.38 -5.17 2.17
C ASN A 369 17.05 -4.77 0.85
N ALA A 370 17.20 -5.71 -0.10
CA ALA A 370 17.81 -5.44 -1.39
C ALA A 370 17.00 -4.40 -2.15
N THR A 371 17.66 -3.29 -2.46
CA THR A 371 17.13 -2.16 -3.24
C THR A 371 17.94 -1.91 -4.51
N VAL A 372 19.07 -2.60 -4.66
CA VAL A 372 19.94 -2.47 -5.83
C VAL A 372 19.48 -3.49 -6.87
N ALA A 373 19.03 -2.99 -8.01
CA ALA A 373 18.66 -3.81 -9.15
C ALA A 373 19.88 -4.07 -10.06
N GLU A 374 19.96 -5.29 -10.59
CA GLU A 374 20.95 -5.69 -11.58
C GLU A 374 20.27 -5.93 -12.93
N THR A 375 21.01 -5.71 -14.02
CA THR A 375 20.51 -5.95 -15.38
C THR A 375 20.12 -7.42 -15.56
N CYS A 376 18.98 -7.69 -16.19
CA CYS A 376 18.47 -9.05 -16.42
C CYS A 376 19.25 -9.84 -17.49
N GLY A 377 20.29 -9.26 -18.08
CA GLY A 377 21.08 -9.85 -19.17
C GLY A 377 20.49 -9.55 -20.55
N ASP A 378 20.87 -10.35 -21.55
CA ASP A 378 20.42 -10.22 -22.95
C ASP A 378 18.99 -10.73 -23.10
N ILE A 379 17.99 -9.86 -22.91
CA ILE A 379 16.58 -10.22 -22.99
C ILE A 379 16.16 -10.27 -24.48
N PRO A 380 15.68 -11.42 -24.99
CA PRO A 380 15.20 -11.54 -26.36
C PRO A 380 14.05 -10.57 -26.65
N LEU A 381 14.15 -9.87 -27.78
CA LEU A 381 13.17 -8.87 -28.21
C LEU A 381 11.76 -9.48 -28.33
N GLY A 382 10.76 -8.83 -27.73
CA GLY A 382 9.34 -9.22 -27.82
C GLY A 382 8.88 -10.30 -26.83
N ARG A 383 9.72 -10.72 -25.87
CA ARG A 383 9.32 -11.62 -24.78
C ARG A 383 8.63 -10.87 -23.64
N GLU A 384 7.72 -11.54 -22.94
CA GLU A 384 7.21 -11.04 -21.67
C GLU A 384 8.37 -10.95 -20.67
N ILE A 385 8.53 -9.75 -20.10
CA ILE A 385 9.53 -9.47 -19.10
C ILE A 385 8.89 -8.78 -17.90
N GLY A 386 9.35 -9.17 -16.73
CA GLY A 386 9.06 -8.48 -15.49
C GLY A 386 10.13 -8.76 -14.46
N CYS A 387 9.90 -8.30 -13.24
CA CYS A 387 10.57 -8.81 -12.06
C CYS A 387 9.61 -9.70 -11.30
N PHE A 388 10.11 -10.71 -10.59
CA PHE A 388 9.32 -11.44 -9.63
C PHE A 388 9.95 -11.44 -8.23
N THR A 389 9.09 -11.68 -7.25
CA THR A 389 9.47 -12.06 -5.89
C THR A 389 8.72 -13.35 -5.56
N LEU A 390 9.45 -14.46 -5.44
CA LEU A 390 8.93 -15.79 -5.15
C LEU A 390 9.32 -16.20 -3.72
N MET A 391 8.36 -16.73 -3.00
CA MET A 391 8.54 -17.28 -1.66
C MET A 391 8.42 -18.81 -1.68
N ASP A 392 9.55 -19.51 -1.78
CA ASP A 392 9.61 -20.97 -1.72
C ASP A 392 9.95 -21.42 -0.28
N GLY A 393 8.91 -21.60 0.54
CA GLY A 393 9.04 -22.00 1.95
C GLY A 393 9.75 -20.95 2.81
N GLU A 394 10.99 -21.22 3.22
CA GLU A 394 11.85 -20.26 3.96
C GLU A 394 12.75 -19.42 3.05
N LYS A 395 12.71 -19.65 1.72
CA LYS A 395 13.59 -18.99 0.76
C LYS A 395 12.86 -17.86 0.04
N LEU A 396 13.40 -16.65 0.13
CA LEU A 396 13.06 -15.52 -0.71
C LEU A 396 13.93 -15.56 -1.97
N ILE A 397 13.28 -15.53 -3.12
CA ILE A 397 13.93 -15.41 -4.43
C ILE A 397 13.37 -14.16 -5.08
N ARG A 398 14.26 -13.27 -5.51
CA ARG A 398 13.94 -12.11 -6.33
C ARG A 398 14.73 -12.26 -7.60
N ASP A 399 14.08 -12.22 -8.75
CA ASP A 399 14.78 -12.36 -10.02
C ASP A 399 13.95 -11.76 -11.17
N CYS A 400 14.51 -11.77 -12.37
CA CYS A 400 13.85 -11.37 -13.60
C CYS A 400 12.88 -12.47 -14.06
N TYR A 401 11.64 -12.07 -14.33
CA TYR A 401 10.61 -12.93 -14.89
C TYR A 401 10.73 -12.97 -16.42
N TYR A 402 11.59 -13.87 -16.92
CA TYR A 402 11.71 -14.16 -18.36
C TYR A 402 12.35 -15.54 -18.59
N GLY A 403 11.95 -16.23 -19.66
CA GLY A 403 12.63 -17.43 -20.16
C GLY A 403 12.64 -18.57 -19.13
N PRO A 404 13.79 -19.20 -18.83
CA PRO A 404 13.87 -20.28 -17.84
C PRO A 404 13.46 -19.85 -16.42
N LYS A 405 13.67 -18.57 -16.06
CA LYS A 405 13.36 -18.01 -14.73
C LYS A 405 11.85 -17.88 -14.49
N MET A 406 11.07 -17.82 -15.56
CA MET A 406 9.60 -17.80 -15.53
C MET A 406 9.03 -19.06 -14.85
N LYS A 407 9.68 -20.20 -15.08
CA LYS A 407 9.23 -21.51 -14.57
C LYS A 407 9.20 -21.59 -13.05
N GLU A 408 10.10 -20.91 -12.35
CA GLU A 408 10.14 -20.93 -10.87
C GLU A 408 8.86 -20.34 -10.27
N CYS A 409 8.35 -19.27 -10.89
CA CYS A 409 7.15 -18.58 -10.47
C CYS A 409 5.87 -19.28 -10.97
N ASP A 410 5.91 -19.88 -12.17
CA ASP A 410 4.81 -20.69 -12.71
C ASP A 410 4.54 -21.97 -11.89
N ASP A 411 5.57 -22.54 -11.27
CA ASP A 411 5.47 -23.76 -10.44
C ASP A 411 4.82 -23.48 -9.07
N ASP A 412 4.89 -22.23 -8.54
CA ASP A 412 4.25 -21.80 -7.28
C ASP A 412 3.63 -20.39 -7.39
N PRO A 413 2.51 -20.25 -8.14
CA PRO A 413 1.92 -18.95 -8.43
C PRO A 413 1.27 -18.27 -7.21
N ASP A 414 0.87 -19.04 -6.18
CA ASP A 414 0.23 -18.50 -4.98
C ASP A 414 1.22 -17.72 -4.09
N ASN A 415 2.52 -18.03 -4.23
CA ASN A 415 3.60 -17.41 -3.46
C ASN A 415 4.54 -16.54 -4.32
N CYS A 416 4.13 -16.23 -5.55
CA CYS A 416 4.93 -15.46 -6.49
C CYS A 416 4.25 -14.16 -6.92
N GLU A 417 4.91 -13.03 -6.67
CA GLU A 417 4.47 -11.71 -7.12
C GLU A 417 5.27 -11.28 -8.34
N ILE A 418 4.59 -10.97 -9.45
CA ILE A 418 5.20 -10.52 -10.71
C ILE A 418 4.81 -9.07 -10.97
N CYS A 419 5.77 -8.25 -11.40
CA CYS A 419 5.55 -6.87 -11.80
C CYS A 419 6.29 -6.55 -13.10
N SER A 420 5.73 -5.68 -13.95
CA SER A 420 6.18 -5.50 -15.34
C SER A 420 7.12 -4.30 -15.56
N GLU A 421 7.42 -3.52 -14.52
CA GLU A 421 8.32 -2.35 -14.61
C GLU A 421 9.75 -2.72 -14.15
N SER A 422 10.78 -2.03 -14.66
CA SER A 422 12.13 -2.22 -14.12
C SER A 422 12.18 -1.77 -12.66
N GLU A 423 12.99 -2.48 -11.87
CA GLU A 423 13.21 -2.19 -10.44
C GLU A 423 11.93 -2.26 -9.58
N CYS A 424 10.87 -2.90 -10.08
CA CYS A 424 9.58 -2.96 -9.38
C CYS A 424 9.60 -3.89 -8.16
N ASN A 425 10.51 -4.87 -8.13
CA ASN A 425 10.72 -5.78 -6.99
C ASN A 425 11.74 -5.24 -5.98
N THR A 426 11.89 -3.92 -5.82
CA THR A 426 12.82 -3.28 -4.87
C THR A 426 12.22 -3.03 -3.48
N LYS A 427 10.90 -3.17 -3.30
CA LYS A 427 10.24 -2.90 -2.02
C LYS A 427 10.78 -3.81 -0.91
N PRO A 428 11.29 -3.30 0.20
CA PRO A 428 11.80 -4.16 1.26
C PRO A 428 10.66 -4.98 1.89
N PHE A 429 10.88 -6.28 2.02
CA PHE A 429 9.94 -7.21 2.62
C PHE A 429 10.22 -7.33 4.12
N ARG A 430 9.16 -7.33 4.93
CA ARG A 430 9.27 -7.74 6.34
C ARG A 430 8.70 -9.14 6.49
N SER A 431 9.41 -9.96 7.25
CA SER A 431 8.95 -11.28 7.67
C SER A 431 8.65 -11.27 9.17
N LEU A 432 7.62 -12.01 9.53
CA LEU A 432 7.26 -12.28 10.92
C LEU A 432 7.03 -13.78 11.04
N ASN A 433 7.77 -14.48 11.89
CA ASN A 433 7.54 -15.92 12.04
C ASN A 433 6.28 -16.17 12.87
N CYS A 434 5.36 -16.99 12.40
CA CYS A 434 4.02 -17.17 12.96
C CYS A 434 3.73 -18.67 13.08
N ARG A 435 3.09 -19.13 14.18
CA ARG A 435 2.54 -20.49 14.19
C ARG A 435 1.37 -20.55 13.23
N LYS A 436 1.40 -21.47 12.27
CA LYS A 436 0.37 -21.72 11.26
C LYS A 436 -0.22 -23.11 11.49
N CYS A 437 -1.46 -23.18 11.97
CA CYS A 437 -2.11 -24.46 12.21
C CYS A 437 -3.64 -24.32 12.27
N ASP A 438 -4.33 -25.43 12.06
CA ASP A 438 -5.79 -25.55 12.19
C ASP A 438 -6.11 -26.79 13.03
N SER A 439 -6.77 -26.61 14.18
CA SER A 439 -7.09 -27.72 15.09
C SER A 439 -8.05 -28.76 14.51
N ASN A 440 -8.75 -28.43 13.42
CA ASN A 440 -9.56 -29.40 12.68
C ASN A 440 -8.69 -30.38 11.88
N LYS A 441 -7.47 -29.97 11.51
CA LYS A 441 -6.48 -30.80 10.79
C LYS A 441 -5.48 -31.45 11.75
N ASP A 442 -5.02 -30.70 12.74
CA ASP A 442 -4.06 -31.14 13.75
C ASP A 442 -4.49 -30.68 15.14
N LYS A 443 -4.99 -31.61 15.95
CA LYS A 443 -5.46 -31.33 17.32
C LYS A 443 -4.38 -30.69 18.21
N SER A 444 -3.09 -30.87 17.91
CA SER A 444 -2.00 -30.23 18.65
C SER A 444 -1.97 -28.70 18.49
N CYS A 445 -2.64 -28.13 17.49
CA CYS A 445 -2.75 -26.67 17.29
C CYS A 445 -3.41 -25.95 18.47
N SER A 446 -4.33 -26.63 19.15
CA SER A 446 -5.00 -26.10 20.34
C SER A 446 -4.10 -26.06 21.57
N ASP A 447 -3.09 -26.94 21.63
CA ASP A 447 -2.19 -27.09 22.77
C ASP A 447 -0.81 -26.48 22.45
N GLN A 448 0.03 -26.24 23.45
CA GLN A 448 1.41 -25.78 23.23
C GLN A 448 2.35 -26.91 22.74
N LYS A 449 1.82 -28.11 22.44
CA LYS A 449 2.59 -29.33 22.13
C LYS A 449 2.83 -29.56 20.62
N GLY A 450 2.94 -28.48 19.83
CA GLY A 450 3.26 -28.61 18.41
C GLY A 450 4.76 -28.60 18.14
N ASP A 451 5.16 -29.38 17.13
CA ASP A 451 6.50 -29.42 16.54
C ASP A 451 6.86 -28.08 15.88
N ASP A 452 8.16 -27.78 15.78
CA ASP A 452 8.68 -26.55 15.15
C ASP A 452 8.26 -26.44 13.66
N SER A 453 7.84 -27.55 13.04
CA SER A 453 7.27 -27.61 11.68
C SER A 453 5.96 -26.84 11.49
N GLN A 454 5.29 -26.41 12.57
CA GLN A 454 4.09 -25.58 12.50
C GLN A 454 4.39 -24.08 12.45
N PHE A 455 5.64 -23.66 12.51
CA PHE A 455 6.02 -22.26 12.33
C PHE A 455 6.27 -21.96 10.86
N GLY A 456 5.78 -20.82 10.40
CA GLY A 456 6.04 -20.32 9.06
C GLY A 456 5.99 -18.80 9.04
N PHE A 457 6.72 -18.21 8.11
CA PHE A 457 6.79 -16.76 8.02
C PHE A 457 5.50 -16.17 7.40
N CYS A 458 4.97 -15.15 8.07
CA CYS A 458 4.09 -14.12 7.54
C CYS A 458 4.95 -13.11 6.78
N PHE A 459 4.53 -12.66 5.60
CA PHE A 459 5.24 -11.65 4.83
C PHE A 459 4.29 -10.53 4.45
N ALA A 460 4.73 -9.28 4.52
CA ALA A 460 3.95 -8.14 4.05
C ALA A 460 4.87 -7.07 3.44
N GLU A 461 4.33 -6.31 2.49
CA GLU A 461 4.99 -5.10 2.00
C GLU A 461 5.18 -4.09 3.15
N ARG A 462 6.28 -3.33 3.13
CA ARG A 462 6.63 -2.34 4.18
C ARG A 462 5.53 -1.29 4.47
N PHE A 463 4.51 -1.14 3.61
CA PHE A 463 3.44 -0.15 3.77
C PHE A 463 2.24 -0.63 4.61
N SER A 464 2.14 -1.93 4.97
CA SER A 464 1.02 -2.46 5.78
C SER A 464 1.47 -3.04 7.11
N GLU A 465 2.09 -2.23 7.98
CA GLU A 465 2.41 -2.65 9.37
C GLU A 465 1.16 -3.17 10.11
N GLU A 466 -0.04 -2.70 9.75
CA GLU A 466 -1.32 -3.20 10.29
C GLU A 466 -1.71 -4.61 9.83
N GLU A 467 -1.10 -5.13 8.76
CA GLU A 467 -1.42 -6.46 8.20
C GLU A 467 -0.35 -7.53 8.52
N LEU A 468 0.87 -7.13 8.90
CA LEU A 468 1.91 -8.05 9.34
C LEU A 468 1.75 -8.38 10.84
N ALA A 469 0.90 -9.37 11.12
CA ALA A 469 0.71 -9.88 12.46
C ALA A 469 0.47 -11.40 12.45
N CYS A 470 0.86 -12.08 13.52
CA CYS A 470 0.35 -13.42 13.79
C CYS A 470 -1.05 -13.28 14.39
N TYR A 471 -2.00 -14.12 13.98
CA TYR A 471 -3.30 -14.21 14.64
C TYR A 471 -3.47 -15.55 15.37
N ARG A 472 -4.36 -15.55 16.35
CA ARG A 472 -4.96 -16.75 16.95
C ARG A 472 -6.45 -16.50 17.08
N HIS A 473 -7.24 -17.34 16.42
CA HIS A 473 -8.70 -17.32 16.43
C HIS A 473 -9.21 -18.60 17.13
N GLU A 474 -10.09 -18.45 18.12
CA GLU A 474 -10.77 -19.55 18.80
C GLU A 474 -12.30 -19.39 18.73
N PHE A 475 -12.99 -20.44 18.30
CA PHE A 475 -14.45 -20.46 18.20
C PHE A 475 -14.98 -21.88 18.47
N ILE A 476 -16.31 -22.01 18.65
CA ILE A 476 -16.96 -23.32 18.83
C ILE A 476 -17.60 -23.76 17.52
N GLU A 477 -17.24 -24.96 17.06
CA GLU A 477 -17.81 -25.61 15.89
C GLU A 477 -18.29 -27.01 16.30
N ASN A 478 -19.56 -27.33 16.06
CA ASN A 478 -20.18 -28.61 16.44
C ASN A 478 -20.00 -29.02 17.92
N GLY A 479 -19.86 -28.04 18.82
CA GLY A 479 -19.65 -28.26 20.25
C GLY A 479 -18.19 -28.54 20.66
N GLU A 480 -17.25 -28.55 19.71
CA GLU A 480 -15.81 -28.62 19.99
C GLU A 480 -15.14 -27.25 19.83
N LYS A 481 -14.10 -26.99 20.63
CA LYS A 481 -13.26 -25.79 20.49
C LYS A 481 -12.33 -25.96 19.28
N VAL A 482 -12.43 -25.03 18.33
CA VAL A 482 -11.54 -24.94 17.17
C VAL A 482 -10.59 -23.77 17.37
N VAL A 483 -9.29 -24.00 17.18
CA VAL A 483 -8.22 -23.00 17.22
C VAL A 483 -7.55 -22.94 15.86
N LYS A 484 -7.48 -21.75 15.29
CA LYS A 484 -6.72 -21.46 14.05
C LYS A 484 -5.67 -20.41 14.33
N ARG A 485 -4.46 -20.64 13.83
CA ARG A 485 -3.31 -19.74 13.97
C ARG A 485 -2.70 -19.52 12.60
N GLY A 486 -2.23 -18.31 12.33
CA GLY A 486 -1.56 -18.02 11.07
C GLY A 486 -1.21 -16.55 10.90
N CYS A 487 -1.08 -16.12 9.65
CA CYS A 487 -0.79 -14.74 9.27
C CYS A 487 -2.08 -13.95 9.11
N LEU A 488 -2.16 -12.76 9.70
CA LEU A 488 -3.34 -11.90 9.60
C LEU A 488 -3.69 -11.58 8.14
N ASN A 489 -2.69 -11.33 7.30
CA ASN A 489 -2.86 -11.03 5.88
C ASN A 489 -3.27 -12.24 5.02
N THR A 490 -3.16 -13.46 5.53
CA THR A 490 -3.61 -14.69 4.84
C THR A 490 -5.05 -15.07 5.15
N ILE A 491 -5.74 -14.32 6.02
CA ILE A 491 -7.15 -14.56 6.31
C ILE A 491 -7.99 -14.08 5.12
N GLU A 492 -8.53 -15.00 4.33
CA GLU A 492 -9.44 -14.69 3.21
C GLU A 492 -10.82 -14.19 3.67
N ASN A 493 -11.28 -14.64 4.84
CA ASN A 493 -12.59 -14.25 5.35
C ASN A 493 -12.49 -12.88 6.06
N GLU A 494 -12.93 -11.83 5.38
CA GLU A 494 -12.89 -10.45 5.89
C GLU A 494 -13.58 -10.29 7.26
N LEU A 495 -14.65 -11.03 7.57
CA LEU A 495 -15.29 -10.96 8.89
C LEU A 495 -14.36 -11.45 10.01
N ILE A 496 -13.61 -12.52 9.76
CA ILE A 496 -12.61 -13.04 10.71
C ILE A 496 -11.42 -12.08 10.77
N LYS A 497 -10.99 -11.55 9.64
CA LYS A 497 -9.89 -10.57 9.57
C LYS A 497 -10.22 -9.32 10.40
N ASP A 498 -11.43 -8.80 10.26
CA ASP A 498 -11.95 -7.67 11.05
C ASP A 498 -12.09 -8.02 12.52
N ASP A 499 -12.58 -9.22 12.85
CA ASP A 499 -12.66 -9.71 14.23
C ASP A 499 -11.28 -9.74 14.91
N CYS A 500 -10.27 -10.27 14.21
CA CYS A 500 -8.87 -10.27 14.65
C CYS A 500 -8.29 -8.86 14.80
N LYS A 501 -8.51 -7.98 13.82
CA LYS A 501 -8.06 -6.57 13.87
C LYS A 501 -8.71 -5.80 15.02
N SER A 502 -9.95 -6.13 15.36
CA SER A 502 -10.65 -5.55 16.51
C SER A 502 -10.15 -6.06 17.86
N ASN A 503 -9.26 -7.07 17.87
CA ASN A 503 -8.81 -7.80 19.06
C ASN A 503 -10.02 -8.25 19.90
N SER A 504 -10.93 -9.01 19.29
CA SER A 504 -12.11 -9.56 19.97
C SER A 504 -11.74 -10.61 21.04
N ASN A 505 -12.76 -11.15 21.71
CA ASN A 505 -12.55 -12.27 22.65
C ASN A 505 -12.30 -13.61 21.95
N GLU A 506 -12.55 -13.69 20.64
CA GLU A 506 -12.44 -14.90 19.82
C GLU A 506 -11.18 -14.84 18.95
N CYS A 507 -10.78 -13.66 18.45
CA CYS A 507 -9.54 -13.48 17.71
C CYS A 507 -8.67 -12.33 18.22
N LYS A 508 -7.37 -12.59 18.30
CA LYS A 508 -6.36 -11.61 18.68
C LYS A 508 -5.16 -11.66 17.76
N ILE A 509 -4.47 -10.53 17.64
CA ILE A 509 -3.24 -10.40 16.85
C ILE A 509 -2.04 -10.01 17.72
N CYS A 510 -0.84 -10.35 17.25
CA CYS A 510 0.42 -9.98 17.87
C CYS A 510 1.52 -9.81 16.82
N HIS A 511 2.52 -9.00 17.12
CA HIS A 511 3.52 -8.54 16.15
C HIS A 511 4.94 -9.08 16.40
N ASP A 512 5.16 -9.85 17.48
CA ASP A 512 6.46 -10.44 17.77
C ASP A 512 6.63 -11.81 17.09
N PRO A 513 7.85 -12.23 16.73
CA PRO A 513 8.07 -13.56 16.16
C PRO A 513 7.61 -14.67 17.12
N ARG A 514 6.90 -15.65 16.56
CA ARG A 514 6.31 -16.80 17.27
C ARG A 514 5.33 -16.37 18.36
N CYS A 515 4.77 -15.15 18.27
CA CYS A 515 3.97 -14.61 19.35
C CYS A 515 2.70 -15.39 19.62
N ASN A 516 2.04 -15.83 18.54
CA ASN A 516 0.80 -16.56 18.61
C ASN A 516 0.96 -18.00 19.11
N ASP A 517 2.10 -18.35 19.74
CA ASP A 517 2.34 -19.62 20.42
C ASP A 517 1.61 -19.72 21.77
N LYS A 518 1.27 -18.58 22.38
CA LYS A 518 0.48 -18.50 23.63
C LYS A 518 -0.82 -19.29 23.50
N VAL A 519 -1.03 -20.27 24.39
CA VAL A 519 -2.17 -21.23 24.31
C VAL A 519 -3.50 -20.55 24.54
N ASP A 520 -3.56 -19.65 25.52
CA ASP A 520 -4.79 -18.99 25.93
C ASP A 520 -4.64 -17.48 25.85
N PHE A 521 -5.74 -16.78 25.51
CA PHE A 521 -5.79 -15.34 25.71
C PHE A 521 -5.62 -15.01 27.19
N GLN A 522 -5.00 -13.85 27.48
CA GLN A 522 -4.78 -13.43 28.86
C GLN A 522 -6.14 -13.26 29.57
N LYS A 523 -6.32 -13.92 30.71
CA LYS A 523 -7.51 -13.78 31.56
C LYS A 523 -7.11 -13.25 32.92
N CYS A 524 -7.76 -12.19 33.37
CA CYS A 524 -7.45 -11.51 34.62
C CYS A 524 -8.70 -11.27 35.43
N TYR A 525 -8.59 -11.33 36.77
CA TYR A 525 -9.65 -10.84 37.63
C TYR A 525 -9.83 -9.33 37.40
N ASN A 526 -11.07 -8.88 37.31
CA ASN A 526 -11.45 -7.51 36.99
C ASN A 526 -12.48 -7.00 38.01
N CYS A 527 -12.03 -6.29 39.03
CA CYS A 527 -12.88 -5.78 40.10
C CYS A 527 -12.25 -4.56 40.77
N THR A 528 -13.03 -3.80 41.55
CA THR A 528 -12.53 -2.70 42.39
C THR A 528 -13.16 -2.81 43.77
N SER A 529 -12.36 -2.75 44.84
CA SER A 529 -12.86 -2.76 46.22
C SER A 529 -13.44 -1.41 46.62
N ASN A 530 -14.63 -1.10 46.12
CA ASN A 530 -15.42 0.05 46.53
C ASN A 530 -16.53 -0.38 47.52
N GLU A 531 -17.39 0.56 47.91
CA GLU A 531 -18.47 0.34 48.89
C GLU A 531 -19.45 -0.78 48.52
N ASN A 532 -19.54 -1.17 47.24
CA ASN A 532 -20.47 -2.19 46.76
C ASN A 532 -19.82 -3.56 46.48
N ASP A 533 -18.48 -3.67 46.50
CA ASP A 533 -17.77 -4.92 46.22
C ASP A 533 -16.45 -5.03 47.00
N GLU A 534 -16.55 -5.18 48.34
CA GLU A 534 -15.37 -5.41 49.19
C GLU A 534 -14.62 -6.71 48.85
N ASN A 535 -15.25 -7.67 48.13
CA ASN A 535 -14.67 -8.98 47.87
C ASN A 535 -13.36 -8.89 47.06
N CYS A 536 -13.23 -7.86 46.23
CA CYS A 536 -12.01 -7.60 45.45
C CYS A 536 -10.74 -7.46 46.30
N ALA A 537 -10.86 -6.85 47.49
CA ALA A 537 -9.78 -6.69 48.46
C ALA A 537 -9.80 -7.73 49.57
N THR A 538 -10.99 -8.13 50.03
CA THR A 538 -11.17 -8.99 51.23
C THR A 538 -11.01 -10.48 50.93
N LEU A 539 -11.18 -10.89 49.67
CA LEU A 539 -11.05 -12.27 49.20
C LEU A 539 -11.89 -13.26 50.02
N GLN A 540 -13.10 -12.85 50.44
CA GLN A 540 -14.02 -13.71 51.20
C GLN A 540 -14.57 -14.86 50.37
N THR A 541 -14.84 -14.60 49.09
CA THR A 541 -15.26 -15.59 48.10
C THR A 541 -14.39 -15.45 46.83
N PRO A 542 -13.11 -15.89 46.89
CA PRO A 542 -12.16 -15.72 45.77
C PRO A 542 -12.65 -16.33 44.45
N GLN A 543 -13.41 -17.42 44.54
CA GLN A 543 -14.01 -18.12 43.40
C GLN A 543 -15.07 -17.30 42.65
N ASN A 544 -15.63 -16.26 43.28
CA ASN A 544 -16.67 -15.40 42.72
C ASN A 544 -16.12 -14.08 42.17
N LEU A 545 -14.80 -13.90 42.16
CA LEU A 545 -14.22 -12.69 41.59
C LEU A 545 -14.53 -12.61 40.09
N PRO A 546 -15.11 -11.50 39.60
CA PRO A 546 -15.34 -11.32 38.18
C PRO A 546 -14.00 -11.26 37.43
N TRP A 547 -13.99 -11.72 36.19
CA TRP A 547 -12.80 -11.77 35.35
C TRP A 547 -13.11 -11.35 33.92
N ILE A 548 -12.09 -10.96 33.18
CA ILE A 548 -12.17 -10.50 31.79
C ILE A 548 -11.07 -11.15 30.95
N ILE A 549 -11.29 -11.28 29.63
CA ILE A 549 -10.23 -11.54 28.66
C ILE A 549 -9.63 -10.20 28.29
N CYS A 550 -8.31 -10.07 28.43
CA CYS A 550 -7.67 -8.80 28.20
C CYS A 550 -7.71 -8.35 26.74
N PRO A 551 -7.76 -7.03 26.47
CA PRO A 551 -7.77 -6.50 25.12
C PRO A 551 -6.53 -6.90 24.32
N GLY A 552 -5.34 -6.74 24.91
CA GLY A 552 -4.07 -7.08 24.25
C GLY A 552 -3.73 -8.58 24.32
N TYR A 553 -3.05 -9.09 23.29
CA TYR A 553 -2.61 -10.48 23.25
C TYR A 553 -1.56 -10.80 24.35
N TYR A 554 -0.64 -9.86 24.55
CA TYR A 554 0.43 -9.89 25.55
C TYR A 554 0.15 -9.07 26.78
N ASP A 555 -1.10 -8.66 26.95
CA ASP A 555 -1.53 -7.99 28.16
C ASP A 555 -1.19 -8.86 29.39
N GLN A 556 -1.01 -8.19 30.51
CA GLN A 556 -0.68 -8.80 31.79
C GLN A 556 -1.82 -8.55 32.76
N CYS A 557 -1.98 -9.41 33.76
CA CYS A 557 -2.87 -9.06 34.85
C CYS A 557 -2.15 -8.09 35.78
N ALA A 558 -2.90 -7.13 36.31
CA ALA A 558 -2.41 -6.18 37.28
C ALA A 558 -3.32 -6.15 38.51
N THR A 559 -2.72 -5.91 39.66
CA THR A 559 -3.41 -5.45 40.87
C THR A 559 -2.75 -4.15 41.31
N SER A 560 -3.55 -3.10 41.54
CA SER A 560 -3.05 -1.81 42.01
C SER A 560 -3.90 -1.25 43.14
N LEU A 561 -3.34 -0.31 43.89
CA LEU A 561 -4.08 0.49 44.85
C LEU A 561 -4.51 1.82 44.21
N THR A 562 -5.81 2.12 44.26
CA THR A 562 -6.46 3.25 43.57
C THR A 562 -7.36 4.04 44.54
N GLY A 563 -8.04 5.07 44.04
CA GLY A 563 -8.96 5.90 44.83
C GLY A 563 -8.27 6.95 45.70
N ILE A 564 -9.02 7.55 46.63
CA ILE A 564 -8.50 8.61 47.51
C ILE A 564 -7.41 8.02 48.41
N ALA A 565 -6.20 8.57 48.31
CA ALA A 565 -5.01 8.13 49.05
C ALA A 565 -4.55 6.67 48.77
N ALA A 566 -4.94 6.08 47.63
CA ALA A 566 -4.57 4.72 47.21
C ALA A 566 -5.01 3.63 48.21
N GLN A 567 -6.30 3.62 48.57
CA GLN A 567 -6.86 2.69 49.56
C GLN A 567 -7.64 1.52 48.94
N ASP A 568 -8.15 1.67 47.70
CA ASP A 568 -9.02 0.69 47.07
C ASP A 568 -8.19 -0.26 46.18
N THR A 569 -8.32 -1.57 46.36
CA THR A 569 -7.72 -2.58 45.50
C THR A 569 -8.45 -2.64 44.16
N ARG A 570 -7.73 -2.40 43.06
CA ARG A 570 -8.20 -2.59 41.69
C ARG A 570 -7.46 -3.79 41.08
N ARG A 571 -8.20 -4.73 40.52
CA ARG A 571 -7.68 -5.83 39.70
C ARG A 571 -8.17 -5.63 38.28
N SER A 572 -7.30 -5.71 37.28
CA SER A 572 -7.68 -5.68 35.86
C SER A 572 -6.54 -6.17 34.98
N CYS A 573 -6.65 -5.96 33.68
CA CYS A 573 -5.54 -6.05 32.73
C CYS A 573 -4.64 -4.80 32.84
N ILE A 574 -3.35 -4.92 32.57
CA ILE A 574 -2.41 -3.78 32.69
C ILE A 574 -2.70 -2.70 31.64
N SER A 575 -3.33 -3.06 30.52
CA SER A 575 -3.77 -2.09 29.51
C SER A 575 -5.05 -1.32 29.90
N ASP A 576 -5.69 -1.64 31.03
CA ASP A 576 -6.88 -0.91 31.49
C ASP A 576 -6.46 0.52 31.89
N PRO A 577 -7.07 1.58 31.31
CA PRO A 577 -6.76 2.96 31.69
C PRO A 577 -6.92 3.27 33.18
N GLY A 578 -7.69 2.47 33.92
CA GLY A 578 -7.84 2.58 35.38
C GLY A 578 -6.72 1.92 36.19
N ILE A 579 -5.72 1.32 35.55
CA ILE A 579 -4.54 0.73 36.16
C ILE A 579 -3.32 1.59 35.80
N GLU A 580 -2.71 2.22 36.80
CA GLU A 580 -1.40 2.86 36.66
C GLU A 580 -0.37 1.97 37.38
N CYS A 581 0.60 1.43 36.62
CA CYS A 581 1.72 0.64 37.17
C CYS A 581 3.13 1.27 36.98
N PRO A 582 3.34 2.57 37.29
CA PRO A 582 4.66 3.18 37.20
C PRO A 582 5.52 3.03 38.48
N ASP A 583 4.95 2.60 39.61
CA ASP A 583 5.61 2.59 40.93
C ASP A 583 5.30 1.32 41.76
N SER A 584 5.70 1.33 43.04
CA SER A 584 5.58 0.19 43.99
C SER A 584 4.14 -0.15 44.43
N TYR A 585 3.12 0.54 43.90
CA TYR A 585 1.70 0.34 44.26
C TYR A 585 0.88 -0.38 43.18
N CYS A 586 1.58 -1.03 42.25
CA CYS A 586 1.02 -2.02 41.36
C CYS A 586 1.91 -3.28 41.32
N GLU A 587 1.29 -4.45 41.15
CA GLU A 587 1.95 -5.69 40.79
C GLU A 587 1.33 -6.26 39.51
N ALA A 588 2.19 -6.59 38.54
CA ALA A 588 1.81 -7.20 37.28
C ALA A 588 2.33 -8.63 37.16
N CYS A 589 1.55 -9.50 36.49
CA CYS A 589 1.88 -10.90 36.34
C CYS A 589 1.32 -11.48 35.03
N THR A 590 1.96 -12.52 34.50
CA THR A 590 1.74 -12.99 33.11
C THR A 590 0.88 -14.25 33.00
N SER A 591 0.72 -15.03 34.07
CA SER A 591 -0.14 -16.24 34.06
C SER A 591 -1.62 -15.88 34.12
N ASN A 592 -2.50 -16.72 33.57
CA ASN A 592 -3.95 -16.51 33.69
C ASN A 592 -4.38 -16.51 35.17
N TYR A 593 -5.23 -15.56 35.54
CA TYR A 593 -5.77 -15.37 36.89
C TYR A 593 -4.69 -15.21 37.96
N CYS A 594 -3.50 -14.72 37.60
CA CYS A 594 -2.40 -14.57 38.55
C CYS A 594 -2.63 -13.43 39.56
N ASN A 595 -3.44 -12.43 39.21
CA ASN A 595 -3.81 -11.32 40.07
C ASN A 595 -4.91 -11.70 41.07
N LYS A 596 -4.80 -12.86 41.72
CA LYS A 596 -5.82 -13.43 42.63
C LYS A 596 -5.50 -13.28 44.11
N ASP A 597 -4.21 -13.14 44.41
CA ASP A 597 -3.72 -13.14 45.79
C ASP A 597 -3.91 -11.76 46.44
N ALA A 598 -3.78 -11.67 47.76
CA ALA A 598 -3.93 -10.41 48.48
C ALA A 598 -2.83 -9.43 48.06
N TYR A 599 -3.20 -8.16 47.86
CA TYR A 599 -2.28 -7.12 47.43
C TYR A 599 -2.42 -5.86 48.30
N PRO A 600 -1.32 -5.27 48.81
CA PRO A 600 0.04 -5.81 48.77
C PRO A 600 0.17 -7.15 49.53
N ASP A 601 1.30 -7.85 49.40
CA ASP A 601 1.54 -9.10 50.13
C ASP A 601 1.61 -8.93 51.67
N THR A 602 1.81 -7.68 52.13
CA THR A 602 1.80 -7.29 53.55
C THR A 602 0.42 -7.19 54.19
N ARG A 603 -0.66 -7.48 53.46
CA ARG A 603 -2.03 -7.41 53.98
C ARG A 603 -2.23 -8.43 55.10
N ILE A 604 -2.84 -8.02 56.20
CA ILE A 604 -3.17 -8.90 57.33
C ILE A 604 -4.68 -9.14 57.37
N LYS A 605 -5.07 -10.25 58.00
CA LYS A 605 -6.49 -10.48 58.30
C LYS A 605 -6.83 -10.00 59.70
N CYS A 606 -7.94 -9.30 59.83
CA CYS A 606 -8.50 -8.90 61.12
C CYS A 606 -9.81 -9.63 61.37
N HIS A 607 -10.15 -9.87 62.63
CA HIS A 607 -11.53 -10.23 62.94
C HIS A 607 -12.41 -9.00 62.69
N ARG A 608 -13.37 -9.11 61.76
CA ARG A 608 -14.34 -8.07 61.42
C ARG A 608 -15.75 -8.55 61.78
N CYS A 609 -16.31 -8.03 62.87
CA CYS A 609 -17.63 -8.42 63.35
C CYS A 609 -18.26 -7.39 64.28
N ASN A 610 -19.58 -7.46 64.43
CA ASN A 610 -20.35 -6.66 65.37
C ASN A 610 -21.25 -7.59 66.18
N GLU A 611 -21.19 -7.54 67.51
CA GLU A 611 -21.98 -8.40 68.40
C GLU A 611 -23.50 -8.24 68.22
N THR A 612 -23.96 -7.09 67.72
CA THR A 612 -25.39 -6.85 67.43
C THR A 612 -25.86 -7.67 66.23
N THR A 613 -25.00 -7.89 65.24
CA THR A 613 -25.32 -8.70 64.06
C THR A 613 -24.99 -10.18 64.28
N ASP A 614 -23.94 -10.48 65.06
CA ASP A 614 -23.55 -11.83 65.42
C ASP A 614 -22.99 -11.89 66.85
N GLN A 615 -23.78 -12.48 67.76
CA GLN A 615 -23.42 -12.62 69.18
C GLN A 615 -22.10 -13.36 69.41
N THR A 616 -21.67 -14.21 68.48
CA THR A 616 -20.40 -14.93 68.60
C THR A 616 -19.18 -14.02 68.47
N CYS A 617 -19.34 -12.76 68.04
CA CYS A 617 -18.30 -11.74 68.03
C CYS A 617 -17.74 -11.41 69.43
N ALA A 618 -18.57 -11.59 70.47
CA ALA A 618 -18.18 -11.39 71.86
C ALA A 618 -17.28 -12.51 72.42
N ASN A 619 -17.22 -13.66 71.74
CA ASN A 619 -16.45 -14.82 72.20
C ASN A 619 -14.94 -14.62 71.98
N ASN A 620 -14.16 -15.54 72.54
CA ASN A 620 -12.75 -15.68 72.18
C ASN A 620 -12.63 -16.32 70.79
N LEU A 621 -11.98 -15.63 69.85
CA LEU A 621 -11.94 -16.00 68.44
C LEU A 621 -10.67 -16.78 68.03
N LEU A 622 -9.87 -17.27 68.98
CA LEU A 622 -8.62 -18.02 68.75
C LEU A 622 -8.69 -19.14 67.69
N ILE A 623 -9.85 -19.77 67.52
CA ILE A 623 -10.06 -20.92 66.61
C ILE A 623 -11.12 -20.57 65.54
N ASN A 624 -11.77 -19.41 65.65
CA ASN A 624 -12.89 -19.04 64.80
C ASN A 624 -12.44 -18.09 63.67
N ASN A 625 -12.13 -18.69 62.54
CA ASN A 625 -11.75 -17.94 61.33
C ASN A 625 -12.95 -17.34 60.58
N LYS A 626 -14.19 -17.51 61.07
CA LYS A 626 -15.40 -17.00 60.42
C LYS A 626 -15.33 -15.51 60.12
N PHE A 627 -14.78 -14.73 61.05
CA PHE A 627 -14.69 -13.28 60.94
C PHE A 627 -13.33 -12.79 60.41
N LEU A 628 -12.41 -13.70 60.11
CA LEU A 628 -11.03 -13.37 59.79
C LEU A 628 -10.91 -13.03 58.29
N HIS A 629 -10.81 -11.74 57.98
CA HIS A 629 -10.81 -11.22 56.61
C HIS A 629 -9.74 -10.15 56.42
N TYR A 630 -9.21 -10.00 55.20
CA TYR A 630 -8.37 -8.84 54.88
C TYR A 630 -9.18 -7.54 55.02
N CYS A 631 -8.52 -6.42 55.26
CA CYS A 631 -9.17 -5.13 55.36
C CYS A 631 -9.71 -4.66 54.00
N PRO A 632 -10.93 -4.12 53.85
CA PRO A 632 -11.44 -3.71 52.54
C PRO A 632 -10.64 -2.58 51.90
N LYS A 633 -10.08 -1.72 52.75
CA LYS A 633 -9.26 -0.57 52.39
C LYS A 633 -7.89 -0.69 53.04
N TYR A 634 -6.86 -0.34 52.28
CA TYR A 634 -5.47 -0.37 52.73
C TYR A 634 -5.00 1.04 53.14
N ASP A 635 -4.34 1.16 54.30
CA ASP A 635 -3.67 2.42 54.70
C ASP A 635 -2.20 2.32 54.28
N LYS A 636 -1.81 3.02 53.20
CA LYS A 636 -0.43 2.95 52.68
C LYS A 636 0.65 3.44 53.66
N ASP A 637 0.30 4.35 54.58
CA ASP A 637 1.27 4.97 55.48
C ASP A 637 1.51 4.10 56.72
N ARG A 638 0.55 3.23 57.07
CA ARG A 638 0.55 2.46 58.32
C ARG A 638 0.33 0.95 58.15
N GLY A 639 0.00 0.51 56.94
CA GLY A 639 -0.45 -0.85 56.66
C GLY A 639 -1.83 -1.16 57.26
N ASP A 640 -2.26 -2.41 57.10
CA ASP A 640 -3.47 -2.90 57.74
C ASP A 640 -3.27 -2.94 59.27
N THR A 641 -4.23 -2.39 60.02
CA THR A 641 -4.23 -2.39 61.50
C THR A 641 -5.58 -2.89 61.97
N CYS A 642 -5.62 -3.91 62.82
CA CYS A 642 -6.85 -4.39 63.43
C CYS A 642 -7.22 -3.53 64.63
N PHE A 643 -8.53 -3.35 64.86
CA PHE A 643 -9.04 -2.79 66.10
C PHE A 643 -10.07 -3.72 66.78
N GLY A 644 -10.21 -3.57 68.09
CA GLY A 644 -11.31 -4.15 68.85
C GLY A 644 -11.70 -3.22 69.99
N VAL A 645 -13.00 -3.03 70.20
CA VAL A 645 -13.54 -2.10 71.18
C VAL A 645 -14.89 -2.58 71.70
N ILE A 646 -15.18 -2.26 72.96
CA ILE A 646 -16.54 -2.28 73.49
C ILE A 646 -17.12 -0.87 73.33
N ASP A 647 -18.12 -0.71 72.47
CA ASP A 647 -18.75 0.58 72.18
C ASP A 647 -19.47 1.16 73.42
N THR A 648 -19.98 2.40 73.34
CA THR A 648 -20.66 3.07 74.47
C THR A 648 -21.89 2.32 75.00
N ASN A 649 -22.50 1.45 74.20
CA ASN A 649 -23.68 0.64 74.57
C ASN A 649 -23.30 -0.74 75.12
N GLY A 650 -22.00 -1.04 75.21
CA GLY A 650 -21.52 -2.33 75.69
C GLY A 650 -21.47 -3.40 74.60
N VAL A 651 -21.47 -3.05 73.32
CA VAL A 651 -21.40 -3.96 72.17
C VAL A 651 -19.95 -4.17 71.74
N MET A 652 -19.53 -5.42 71.56
CA MET A 652 -18.22 -5.76 71.03
C MET A 652 -18.18 -5.52 69.51
N ILE A 653 -17.26 -4.66 69.08
CA ILE A 653 -16.99 -4.34 67.67
C ILE A 653 -15.53 -4.65 67.38
N ARG A 654 -15.28 -5.36 66.28
CA ARG A 654 -13.95 -5.69 65.78
C ARG A 654 -13.88 -5.34 64.31
N GLY A 655 -12.77 -4.77 63.87
CA GLY A 655 -12.62 -4.39 62.48
C GLY A 655 -11.19 -4.04 62.11
N CYS A 656 -11.04 -3.44 60.94
CA CYS A 656 -9.82 -2.77 60.49
C CYS A 656 -9.89 -1.28 60.80
N ARG A 657 -8.76 -0.64 61.06
CA ARG A 657 -8.69 0.80 61.31
C ARG A 657 -9.31 1.62 60.18
N THR A 658 -9.22 1.12 58.96
CA THR A 658 -9.78 1.70 57.73
C THR A 658 -11.30 1.47 57.59
N ASP A 659 -11.94 0.72 58.48
CA ASP A 659 -13.41 0.63 58.60
C ASP A 659 -13.96 1.90 59.29
N PHE A 660 -13.86 3.07 58.62
CA PHE A 660 -14.04 4.40 59.21
C PHE A 660 -15.28 4.57 60.10
N ILE A 661 -16.43 4.02 59.70
CA ILE A 661 -17.69 4.10 60.46
C ILE A 661 -17.56 3.39 61.81
N GLN A 662 -16.99 2.18 61.83
CA GLN A 662 -16.89 1.37 63.04
C GLN A 662 -15.69 1.80 63.90
N HIS A 663 -14.63 2.30 63.28
CA HIS A 663 -13.45 2.81 63.97
C HIS A 663 -13.73 4.11 64.76
N GLU A 664 -14.79 4.85 64.44
CA GLU A 664 -15.16 6.06 65.20
C GLU A 664 -15.42 5.74 66.70
N GLU A 665 -16.02 4.59 67.00
CA GLU A 665 -16.24 4.13 68.37
C GLU A 665 -14.93 3.78 69.09
N CYS A 666 -13.96 3.22 68.35
CA CYS A 666 -12.61 2.99 68.86
C CYS A 666 -11.93 4.31 69.24
N ILE A 667 -12.06 5.36 68.40
CA ILE A 667 -11.51 6.70 68.70
C ILE A 667 -12.16 7.28 69.96
N LYS A 668 -13.49 7.18 70.11
CA LYS A 668 -14.23 7.66 71.30
C LYS A 668 -13.78 7.00 72.60
N ARG A 669 -13.41 5.72 72.55
CA ARG A 669 -12.97 4.93 73.71
C ARG A 669 -11.51 5.13 74.10
N GLY A 670 -10.71 5.78 73.26
CA GLY A 670 -9.33 6.16 73.56
C GLY A 670 -8.46 4.95 73.90
N GLU A 671 -7.84 4.96 75.08
CA GLU A 671 -6.95 3.89 75.57
C GLU A 671 -7.63 2.52 75.70
N ASN A 672 -8.96 2.48 75.79
CA ASN A 672 -9.71 1.22 75.86
C ASN A 672 -9.97 0.60 74.48
N CYS A 673 -9.53 1.23 73.39
CA CYS A 673 -9.50 0.60 72.09
C CYS A 673 -8.17 -0.10 71.86
N ILE A 674 -8.22 -1.40 71.58
CA ILE A 674 -7.03 -2.16 71.20
C ILE A 674 -6.77 -1.96 69.71
N LEU A 675 -5.58 -1.47 69.38
CA LEU A 675 -5.01 -1.45 68.04
C LEU A 675 -3.83 -2.42 67.97
N CYS A 676 -3.75 -3.21 66.91
CA CYS A 676 -2.67 -4.18 66.73
C CYS A 676 -2.44 -4.50 65.24
N THR A 677 -1.23 -4.96 64.92
CA THR A 677 -0.74 -5.12 63.53
C THR A 677 -0.42 -6.57 63.16
N GLU A 678 -0.76 -7.53 64.02
CA GLU A 678 -0.58 -8.96 63.74
C GLU A 678 -1.89 -9.57 63.23
N GLU A 679 -1.80 -10.62 62.41
CA GLU A 679 -2.98 -11.32 61.91
C GLU A 679 -3.87 -11.83 63.05
N GLY A 680 -5.16 -11.44 63.03
CA GLY A 680 -6.16 -11.85 64.01
C GLY A 680 -5.82 -11.42 65.45
N CYS A 681 -4.96 -10.43 65.65
CA CYS A 681 -4.55 -9.99 67.00
C CYS A 681 -5.73 -9.52 67.87
N ASN A 682 -6.79 -9.01 67.24
CA ASN A 682 -8.01 -8.57 67.88
C ASN A 682 -8.96 -9.73 68.23
N LYS A 683 -8.46 -10.87 68.74
CA LYS A 683 -9.22 -12.12 68.97
C LYS A 683 -9.74 -12.36 70.39
N GLY A 684 -9.24 -11.63 71.39
CA GLY A 684 -9.57 -11.89 72.80
C GLY A 684 -11.07 -11.72 73.11
N PRO A 685 -11.63 -12.42 74.12
CA PRO A 685 -13.06 -12.34 74.44
C PRO A 685 -13.48 -10.95 74.91
N LYS A 686 -14.77 -10.61 74.77
CA LYS A 686 -15.36 -9.35 75.26
C LYS A 686 -15.08 -9.12 76.74
N PHE A 687 -15.10 -10.18 77.54
CA PHE A 687 -14.78 -10.16 78.96
C PHE A 687 -13.76 -11.26 79.26
N ARG A 688 -12.76 -10.95 80.09
CA ARG A 688 -11.75 -11.90 80.55
C ARG A 688 -11.75 -11.97 82.07
N GLU A 689 -11.35 -13.12 82.60
CA GLU A 689 -11.13 -13.27 84.03
C GLU A 689 -10.08 -12.25 84.53
N PRO A 690 -10.29 -11.65 85.71
CA PRO A 690 -9.33 -10.74 86.31
C PRO A 690 -8.07 -11.48 86.76
N LYS A 691 -6.92 -10.81 86.61
CA LYS A 691 -5.61 -11.32 87.03
C LYS A 691 -5.08 -10.60 88.26
N LEU A 692 -5.51 -9.35 88.48
CA LEU A 692 -5.00 -8.49 89.54
C LEU A 692 -5.54 -8.92 90.91
N LYS A 693 -4.68 -8.84 91.93
CA LYS A 693 -5.08 -9.04 93.33
C LYS A 693 -4.99 -7.73 94.11
N CYS A 694 -6.07 -7.30 94.75
CA CYS A 694 -6.10 -6.06 95.51
C CYS A 694 -6.45 -6.30 96.98
N ILE A 695 -6.03 -5.37 97.84
CA ILE A 695 -6.59 -5.27 99.17
C ILE A 695 -8.04 -4.77 99.01
N ASP A 696 -8.98 -5.54 99.54
CA ASP A 696 -10.39 -5.18 99.57
C ASP A 696 -10.82 -5.00 101.03
N CYS A 697 -11.32 -3.80 101.34
CA CYS A 697 -11.84 -3.50 102.66
C CYS A 697 -12.90 -2.38 102.58
N GLU A 698 -14.00 -2.58 103.31
CA GLU A 698 -15.12 -1.65 103.43
C GLU A 698 -15.20 -1.11 104.87
N PRO A 699 -15.64 0.15 105.08
CA PRO A 699 -15.88 0.68 106.42
C PRO A 699 -17.15 0.04 107.00
N SER A 700 -17.05 -1.19 107.48
CA SER A 700 -18.09 -1.83 108.28
C SER A 700 -17.81 -1.59 109.75
N ASN A 701 -18.85 -1.13 110.45
CA ASN A 701 -18.85 -0.63 111.83
C ASN A 701 -17.87 -1.33 112.79
N LEU A 702 -17.04 -0.50 113.42
CA LEU A 702 -16.13 -0.70 114.56
C LEU A 702 -14.65 -0.69 114.19
N LEU A 703 -14.16 0.56 114.10
CA LEU A 703 -12.79 1.03 113.98
C LEU A 703 -12.22 1.04 112.55
N GLY A 704 -11.85 2.24 112.07
CA GLY A 704 -11.40 2.53 110.70
C GLY A 704 -10.13 1.81 110.26
N ASN A 705 -10.21 0.50 110.05
CA ASN A 705 -9.12 -0.40 109.65
C ASN A 705 -8.58 -0.11 108.24
N CYS A 706 -9.41 0.41 107.32
CA CYS A 706 -9.00 0.68 105.94
C CYS A 706 -8.04 1.85 105.79
N LEU A 707 -8.03 2.78 106.76
CA LEU A 707 -7.06 3.87 106.79
C LEU A 707 -5.64 3.38 107.15
N TRP A 708 -5.56 2.25 107.85
CA TRP A 708 -4.29 1.63 108.21
C TRP A 708 -3.73 0.82 107.04
N GLY A 709 -2.44 0.50 107.12
CA GLY A 709 -1.79 -0.34 106.13
C GLY A 709 -2.28 -1.78 106.26
N VAL A 710 -2.21 -2.53 105.17
CA VAL A 710 -2.63 -3.93 105.15
C VAL A 710 -1.49 -4.78 104.62
N ASN A 711 -1.23 -5.93 105.24
CA ASN A 711 -0.23 -6.85 104.73
C ASN A 711 -0.57 -7.27 103.28
N PRO A 712 0.36 -7.15 102.31
CA PRO A 712 0.12 -7.49 100.90
C PRO A 712 -0.42 -8.91 100.68
N THR A 713 -0.07 -9.85 101.56
CA THR A 713 -0.54 -11.24 101.49
C THR A 713 -2.06 -11.39 101.67
N LYS A 714 -2.75 -10.36 102.19
CA LYS A 714 -4.22 -10.33 102.34
C LYS A 714 -4.95 -9.93 101.05
N ALA A 715 -4.24 -9.61 99.98
CA ALA A 715 -4.84 -9.27 98.70
C ALA A 715 -5.61 -10.46 98.11
N LYS A 716 -6.79 -10.17 97.58
CA LYS A 716 -7.67 -11.15 96.93
C LYS A 716 -7.77 -10.82 95.45
N THR A 717 -7.91 -11.85 94.62
CA THR A 717 -8.20 -11.65 93.19
C THR A 717 -9.49 -10.86 93.06
N CYS A 718 -9.52 -9.91 92.12
CA CYS A 718 -10.74 -9.18 91.77
C CYS A 718 -11.84 -10.14 91.32
N ILE A 719 -13.09 -9.69 91.39
CA ILE A 719 -14.26 -10.57 91.22
C ILE A 719 -14.85 -10.45 89.81
N ASN A 720 -15.08 -9.23 89.34
CA ASN A 720 -15.75 -8.96 88.07
C ASN A 720 -14.77 -9.14 86.90
N ASP A 721 -15.29 -9.65 85.80
CA ASP A 721 -14.54 -9.79 84.55
C ASP A 721 -14.16 -8.42 83.97
N VAL A 722 -12.98 -8.39 83.35
CA VAL A 722 -12.39 -7.20 82.76
C VAL A 722 -12.83 -7.08 81.31
N GLY A 723 -13.38 -5.93 80.94
CA GLY A 723 -13.78 -5.63 79.57
C GLY A 723 -12.59 -5.66 78.60
N TYR A 724 -12.85 -6.03 77.35
CA TYR A 724 -11.85 -5.99 76.28
C TYR A 724 -11.28 -4.58 76.12
N GLY A 725 -9.95 -4.47 76.18
CA GLY A 725 -9.23 -3.20 76.14
C GLY A 725 -9.09 -2.48 77.47
N TYR A 726 -9.75 -2.94 78.54
CA TYR A 726 -9.65 -2.31 79.85
C TYR A 726 -8.48 -2.84 80.67
N ASN A 727 -7.82 -1.93 81.38
CA ASN A 727 -6.80 -2.25 82.38
C ASN A 727 -7.42 -2.49 83.76
N GLU A 728 -6.77 -3.34 84.55
CA GLU A 728 -7.14 -3.60 85.93
C GLU A 728 -6.41 -2.64 86.86
N TYR A 729 -7.11 -2.12 87.86
CA TYR A 729 -6.52 -1.26 88.87
C TYR A 729 -7.03 -1.64 90.26
N CYS A 730 -6.13 -1.62 91.24
CA CYS A 730 -6.52 -1.46 92.62
C CYS A 730 -6.78 0.02 92.88
N PHE A 731 -7.77 0.32 93.71
CA PHE A 731 -7.99 1.68 94.21
C PHE A 731 -7.90 1.73 95.73
N ILE A 732 -7.61 2.93 96.20
CA ILE A 732 -7.94 3.36 97.56
C ILE A 732 -8.58 4.74 97.49
N THR A 733 -9.76 4.86 98.08
CA THR A 733 -10.50 6.10 98.23
C THR A 733 -10.63 6.47 99.70
N GLN A 734 -10.80 7.77 99.96
CA GLN A 734 -11.03 8.31 101.30
C GLN A 734 -12.23 9.27 101.27
N TYR A 735 -13.15 9.09 102.22
CA TYR A 735 -14.31 9.94 102.47
C TYR A 735 -14.03 10.78 103.73
N GLY A 736 -13.72 12.07 103.55
CA GLY A 736 -13.27 12.94 104.65
C GLY A 736 -11.93 12.50 105.25
N SER A 737 -11.69 12.78 106.54
CA SER A 737 -10.45 12.39 107.25
C SER A 737 -10.50 11.02 107.93
N GLU A 738 -11.67 10.38 107.99
CA GLU A 738 -11.91 9.29 108.96
C GLU A 738 -12.28 7.94 108.31
N VAL A 739 -12.60 7.92 107.02
CA VAL A 739 -13.12 6.72 106.36
C VAL A 739 -12.37 6.47 105.06
N ALA A 740 -11.89 5.25 104.85
CA ALA A 740 -11.30 4.82 103.57
C ALA A 740 -11.93 3.51 103.09
N ARG A 741 -11.88 3.29 101.77
CA ARG A 741 -12.27 2.04 101.12
C ARG A 741 -11.18 1.64 100.14
N ARG A 742 -10.88 0.35 100.09
CA ARG A 742 -9.90 -0.26 99.18
C ARG A 742 -10.62 -1.33 98.37
N GLY A 743 -10.20 -1.56 97.14
CA GLY A 743 -10.72 -2.66 96.34
C GLY A 743 -10.18 -2.65 94.92
N CYS A 744 -10.76 -3.49 94.07
CA CYS A 744 -10.52 -3.48 92.65
C CYS A 744 -11.45 -2.50 91.94
N LEU A 745 -10.91 -1.68 91.03
CA LEU A 745 -11.70 -0.69 90.32
C LEU A 745 -12.71 -1.36 89.37
N ASN A 746 -12.38 -2.52 88.80
CA ASN A 746 -13.32 -3.26 87.96
C ASN A 746 -14.52 -3.84 88.74
N ASP A 747 -14.36 -4.05 90.04
CA ASP A 747 -15.45 -4.48 90.93
C ASP A 747 -16.35 -3.30 91.31
N PHE A 748 -15.81 -2.08 91.27
CA PHE A 748 -16.46 -0.83 91.66
C PHE A 748 -16.15 0.32 90.67
N PRO A 749 -16.65 0.27 89.42
CA PRO A 749 -16.18 1.12 88.32
C PRO A 749 -16.38 2.62 88.55
N ASP A 750 -17.40 3.02 89.31
CA ASP A 750 -17.75 4.42 89.55
C ASP A 750 -17.12 5.01 90.82
N ILE A 751 -16.41 4.21 91.63
CA ILE A 751 -15.99 4.63 92.97
C ILE A 751 -15.01 5.80 92.98
N CYS A 752 -14.16 5.92 91.96
CA CYS A 752 -13.25 7.06 91.81
C CYS A 752 -13.89 8.27 91.13
N ASN A 753 -15.11 8.13 90.59
CA ASN A 753 -15.85 9.20 89.93
C ASN A 753 -16.93 9.81 90.84
N ASP A 754 -17.09 9.29 92.06
CA ASP A 754 -18.01 9.82 93.06
C ASP A 754 -17.53 11.19 93.57
N SER A 755 -18.38 12.22 93.44
CA SER A 755 -18.12 13.58 93.90
C SER A 755 -17.84 13.71 95.41
N ASN A 756 -18.22 12.71 96.22
CA ASN A 756 -17.99 12.69 97.67
C ASN A 756 -16.60 12.14 98.06
N VAL A 757 -15.81 11.69 97.08
CA VAL A 757 -14.45 11.18 97.27
C VAL A 757 -13.45 12.31 97.07
N SER A 758 -12.61 12.58 98.08
CA SER A 758 -11.61 13.65 98.00
C SER A 758 -10.24 13.19 97.49
N ASN A 759 -9.95 11.88 97.50
CA ASN A 759 -8.64 11.36 97.09
C ASN A 759 -8.71 9.87 96.66
N CYS A 760 -9.02 9.61 95.39
CA CYS A 760 -8.94 8.26 94.81
C CYS A 760 -7.56 8.02 94.18
N THR A 761 -6.77 7.11 94.72
CA THR A 761 -5.48 6.69 94.13
C THR A 761 -5.63 5.32 93.48
N LYS A 762 -5.10 5.17 92.27
CA LYS A 762 -5.11 3.92 91.48
C LYS A 762 -3.69 3.39 91.31
N CYS A 763 -3.56 2.07 91.20
CA CYS A 763 -2.31 1.38 90.90
C CYS A 763 -2.61 0.00 90.28
N ASP A 764 -1.66 -0.58 89.55
CA ASP A 764 -1.87 -1.69 88.60
C ASP A 764 -1.07 -2.97 88.91
N SER A 765 -0.47 -3.06 90.10
CA SER A 765 0.26 -4.25 90.56
C SER A 765 -0.42 -4.92 91.76
N ASP A 766 -0.16 -6.21 91.96
CA ASP A 766 -0.73 -6.95 93.10
C ASP A 766 -0.47 -6.25 94.43
N ALA A 767 -1.53 -6.10 95.23
CA ALA A 767 -1.56 -5.48 96.54
C ALA A 767 -0.97 -4.06 96.63
N CYS A 768 -0.90 -3.31 95.52
CA CYS A 768 -0.31 -1.97 95.50
C CYS A 768 -1.08 -0.94 96.34
N ASN A 769 -2.36 -1.21 96.62
CA ASN A 769 -3.21 -0.39 97.48
C ASN A 769 -3.08 -0.82 98.95
N ASN A 770 -1.87 -1.10 99.45
CA ASN A 770 -1.61 -1.56 100.81
C ASN A 770 -1.11 -0.49 101.80
N ALA A 771 -0.62 0.65 101.31
CA ALA A 771 0.03 1.67 102.12
C ALA A 771 -0.92 2.36 103.12
N ASN A 772 -0.39 2.86 104.24
CA ASN A 772 -1.19 3.58 105.23
C ASN A 772 -1.70 4.94 104.72
N ARG A 773 -2.90 5.34 105.16
CA ARG A 773 -3.44 6.71 105.05
C ARG A 773 -3.38 7.47 106.37
N ILE A 774 -3.21 6.77 107.48
CA ILE A 774 -2.98 7.33 108.81
C ILE A 774 -1.77 6.66 109.45
N GLN A 775 -1.04 7.39 110.29
CA GLN A 775 0.09 6.86 111.05
C GLN A 775 -0.23 6.93 112.54
N GLN A 776 0.17 5.91 113.30
CA GLN A 776 0.08 5.96 114.76
C GLN A 776 1.06 7.00 115.33
N ALA A 777 0.69 7.61 116.46
CA ALA A 777 1.60 8.46 117.24
C ALA A 777 1.74 7.92 118.67
N CYS A 778 2.97 7.71 119.12
CA CYS A 778 3.30 7.18 120.45
C CYS A 778 4.33 8.06 121.15
N ILE A 779 4.40 8.00 122.49
CA ILE A 779 5.52 8.58 123.21
C ILE A 779 6.75 7.71 122.93
N VAL A 780 7.82 8.30 122.42
CA VAL A 780 9.10 7.61 122.15
C VAL A 780 10.16 8.17 123.07
N CYS A 781 10.65 7.36 124.02
CA CYS A 781 11.70 7.78 124.94
C CYS A 781 12.46 6.61 125.57
N ASN A 782 13.63 6.90 126.12
CA ASN A 782 14.43 5.97 126.91
C ASN A 782 14.86 6.65 128.22
N SER A 783 14.57 6.01 129.37
CA SER A 783 14.91 6.49 130.72
C SER A 783 16.38 6.82 130.95
N VAL A 784 17.31 6.29 130.15
CA VAL A 784 18.74 6.62 130.25
C VAL A 784 19.05 7.98 129.63
N THR A 785 18.37 8.33 128.54
CA THR A 785 18.70 9.50 127.72
C THR A 785 17.66 10.61 127.82
N THR A 786 16.45 10.30 128.29
CA THR A 786 15.30 11.21 128.31
C THR A 786 14.79 11.39 129.75
N PRO A 787 15.07 12.53 130.40
CA PRO A 787 14.57 12.80 131.75
C PRO A 787 13.04 12.73 131.83
N GLY A 788 12.52 12.05 132.84
CA GLY A 788 11.08 11.90 133.05
C GLY A 788 10.42 10.78 132.26
N CYS A 789 11.19 9.94 131.56
CA CYS A 789 10.70 8.72 130.89
C CYS A 789 10.60 7.52 131.85
N GLU A 790 11.35 7.58 132.96
CA GLU A 790 11.43 6.57 134.02
C GLU A 790 10.18 6.51 134.93
N TYR A 791 9.31 7.53 134.90
CA TYR A 791 8.09 7.61 135.70
C TYR A 791 6.84 7.80 134.83
N ALA A 792 5.65 7.64 135.42
CA ALA A 792 4.39 7.96 134.75
C ALA A 792 4.28 9.48 134.55
N ASN A 793 4.69 9.96 133.37
CA ASN A 793 4.69 11.38 133.03
C ASN A 793 3.62 11.69 131.97
N PRO A 794 2.56 12.47 132.31
CA PRO A 794 1.49 12.78 131.38
C PRO A 794 1.88 13.81 130.30
N ASN A 795 3.01 14.50 130.47
CA ASN A 795 3.43 15.65 129.66
C ASN A 795 4.46 15.32 128.57
N LEU A 796 4.83 14.05 128.39
CA LEU A 796 5.71 13.66 127.28
C LEU A 796 4.93 13.73 125.95
N PRO A 797 5.46 14.40 124.92
CA PRO A 797 4.79 14.51 123.62
C PRO A 797 4.82 13.17 122.87
N ALA A 798 3.77 12.89 122.11
CA ALA A 798 3.74 11.79 121.17
C ALA A 798 4.34 12.22 119.83
N THR A 799 5.02 11.31 119.15
CA THR A 799 5.58 11.48 117.81
C THR A 799 5.05 10.39 116.89
N SER A 800 4.91 10.68 115.60
CA SER A 800 4.50 9.68 114.60
C SER A 800 5.49 8.50 114.56
N CYS A 801 4.96 7.29 114.44
CA CYS A 801 5.73 6.06 114.26
C CYS A 801 6.44 6.02 112.90
N THR A 802 7.42 5.12 112.75
CA THR A 802 8.20 5.01 111.50
C THR A 802 7.35 4.64 110.28
N ASP A 803 7.90 4.94 109.10
CA ASP A 803 7.29 4.58 107.81
C ASP A 803 7.38 3.06 107.58
N GLY A 804 6.23 2.40 107.55
CA GLY A 804 6.08 0.96 107.34
C GLY A 804 4.61 0.57 107.34
N ILE A 805 4.25 -0.65 106.91
CA ILE A 805 2.83 -1.09 106.90
C ILE A 805 2.37 -1.27 108.35
N GLN A 806 1.42 -0.43 108.76
CA GLN A 806 0.87 -0.41 110.10
C GLN A 806 -0.48 -1.11 110.07
N GLU A 807 -0.54 -2.39 110.43
CA GLU A 807 -1.83 -3.09 110.47
C GLU A 807 -2.66 -2.58 111.65
N PHE A 808 -3.98 -2.47 111.43
CA PHE A 808 -4.90 -1.94 112.43
C PHE A 808 -4.73 -2.63 113.79
N ASP A 809 -4.67 -3.96 113.83
CA ASP A 809 -4.55 -4.73 115.07
C ASP A 809 -3.17 -4.66 115.74
N GLU A 810 -2.15 -4.07 115.11
CA GLU A 810 -0.80 -3.92 115.65
C GLU A 810 -0.38 -2.44 115.83
N ARG A 811 -1.32 -1.50 115.73
CA ARG A 811 -1.10 -0.04 115.87
C ARG A 811 -0.70 0.43 117.27
N TRP A 812 -0.17 -0.44 118.11
CA TRP A 812 -0.02 -0.20 119.53
C TRP A 812 1.14 0.75 119.83
N CYS A 813 1.01 1.47 120.94
CA CYS A 813 2.14 2.07 121.64
C CYS A 813 2.55 1.15 122.79
N TYR A 814 3.85 0.99 123.04
CA TYR A 814 4.36 0.18 124.13
C TYR A 814 5.07 1.02 125.19
N THR A 815 5.02 0.55 126.43
CA THR A 815 5.97 0.86 127.51
C THR A 815 6.58 -0.44 127.98
N MET A 816 7.90 -0.57 127.90
CA MET A 816 8.63 -1.76 128.35
C MET A 816 9.57 -1.39 129.49
N ARG A 817 9.65 -2.23 130.51
CA ARG A 817 10.62 -2.13 131.60
C ARG A 817 11.53 -3.35 131.56
N ASN A 818 12.82 -3.12 131.40
CA ASN A 818 13.82 -4.17 131.47
C ASN A 818 13.94 -4.69 132.91
N SER A 819 13.81 -6.01 133.08
CA SER A 819 13.85 -6.68 134.38
C SER A 819 15.20 -6.60 135.07
N ASP A 820 16.29 -6.47 134.31
CA ASP A 820 17.65 -6.57 134.87
C ASP A 820 18.16 -5.22 135.41
N ASP A 821 17.79 -4.11 134.76
CA ASP A 821 18.31 -2.77 135.07
C ASP A 821 17.23 -1.71 135.30
N ASN A 822 15.96 -2.11 135.35
CA ASN A 822 14.77 -1.25 135.53
C ASN A 822 14.63 -0.12 134.49
N ARG A 823 15.36 -0.18 133.37
CA ARG A 823 15.24 0.83 132.30
C ARG A 823 13.87 0.76 131.65
N VAL A 824 13.25 1.92 131.52
CA VAL A 824 11.98 2.10 130.81
C VAL A 824 12.26 2.59 129.39
N THR A 825 11.67 1.91 128.41
CA THR A 825 11.61 2.34 127.02
C THR A 825 10.16 2.45 126.57
N ARG A 826 9.86 3.48 125.78
CA ARG A 826 8.54 3.74 125.21
C ARG A 826 8.69 3.93 123.71
N GLY A 827 7.72 3.44 122.95
CA GLY A 827 7.70 3.68 121.52
C GLY A 827 6.52 3.02 120.82
N CYS A 828 6.63 2.93 119.50
CA CYS A 828 5.63 2.26 118.68
C CYS A 828 5.89 0.76 118.64
N PHE A 829 4.83 -0.03 118.78
CA PHE A 829 4.93 -1.48 118.80
C PHE A 829 5.54 -2.05 117.52
N MET A 830 5.26 -1.42 116.38
CA MET A 830 5.76 -1.90 115.08
C MET A 830 7.28 -1.77 114.94
N ASP A 831 7.88 -0.81 115.65
CA ASP A 831 9.31 -0.57 115.69
C ASP A 831 10.04 -1.56 116.61
N LEU A 832 9.30 -2.39 117.36
CA LEU A 832 9.90 -3.43 118.18
C LEU A 832 10.46 -4.57 117.31
N PRO A 833 11.66 -5.08 117.65
CA PRO A 833 12.14 -6.38 117.20
C PRO A 833 11.13 -7.50 117.46
N ALA A 834 11.15 -8.55 116.62
CA ALA A 834 10.16 -9.63 116.65
C ALA A 834 10.10 -10.37 118.01
N ASP A 835 11.24 -10.59 118.64
CA ASP A 835 11.36 -11.20 119.98
C ASP A 835 10.70 -10.35 121.07
N LEU A 836 10.83 -9.01 120.99
CA LEU A 836 10.20 -8.09 121.93
C LEU A 836 8.70 -7.91 121.66
N LYS A 837 8.27 -7.99 120.39
CA LYS A 837 6.84 -8.00 120.01
C LYS A 837 6.10 -9.16 120.67
N GLU A 838 6.68 -10.36 120.66
CA GLU A 838 6.08 -11.53 121.32
C GLU A 838 5.97 -11.36 122.85
N ILE A 839 6.92 -10.67 123.48
CA ILE A 839 6.82 -10.33 124.91
C ILE A 839 5.66 -9.38 125.17
N CYS A 840 5.49 -8.36 124.34
CA CYS A 840 4.42 -7.38 124.47
C CYS A 840 3.03 -7.90 124.05
N LYS A 841 2.96 -8.95 123.21
CA LYS A 841 1.73 -9.68 122.87
C LYS A 841 1.25 -10.60 124.00
N ASP A 842 2.18 -11.09 124.82
CA ASP A 842 1.89 -11.98 125.94
C ASP A 842 1.43 -11.20 127.18
N MET A 843 0.11 -11.11 127.38
CA MET A 843 -0.50 -10.44 128.55
C MET A 843 -0.10 -11.04 129.91
N SER A 844 0.55 -12.21 129.94
CA SER A 844 1.08 -12.79 131.19
C SER A 844 2.43 -12.20 131.60
N LYS A 845 3.17 -11.57 130.68
CA LYS A 845 4.47 -10.96 130.94
C LYS A 845 4.31 -9.51 131.39
N LYS A 846 4.51 -9.27 132.68
CA LYS A 846 4.36 -7.95 133.34
C LYS A 846 5.48 -6.95 133.01
N THR A 847 6.32 -7.18 132.00
CA THR A 847 7.46 -6.32 131.63
C THR A 847 7.14 -5.39 130.46
N CYS A 848 6.00 -5.57 129.78
CA CYS A 848 5.54 -4.70 128.70
C CYS A 848 4.05 -4.39 128.85
N GLU A 849 3.68 -3.12 128.67
CA GLU A 849 2.30 -2.64 128.63
C GLU A 849 2.05 -1.99 127.27
N VAL A 850 0.93 -2.33 126.63
CA VAL A 850 0.55 -1.82 125.31
C VAL A 850 -0.80 -1.11 125.37
N CYS A 851 -1.00 -0.15 124.49
CA CYS A 851 -2.26 0.61 124.38
C CYS A 851 -2.46 1.15 122.95
N HIS A 852 -3.69 1.51 122.59
CA HIS A 852 -4.07 1.76 121.18
C HIS A 852 -4.33 3.23 120.84
N GLU A 853 -4.58 4.08 121.84
CA GLU A 853 -4.84 5.51 121.62
C GLU A 853 -3.54 6.29 121.34
N TRP A 854 -3.66 7.48 120.77
CA TRP A 854 -2.50 8.31 120.45
C TRP A 854 -1.78 8.76 121.72
N GLY A 855 -0.48 8.49 121.83
CA GLY A 855 0.33 8.87 122.99
C GLY A 855 -0.13 8.24 124.31
N CYS A 856 -0.82 7.10 124.26
CA CYS A 856 -1.44 6.47 125.42
C CYS A 856 -0.44 5.80 126.39
N ASN A 857 0.78 5.53 125.94
CA ASN A 857 1.80 4.76 126.65
C ASN A 857 2.44 5.58 127.78
N LYS A 858 1.59 6.02 128.72
CA LYS A 858 1.91 6.91 129.85
C LYS A 858 2.19 6.13 131.12
N LEU A 859 1.59 4.95 131.25
CA LEU A 859 1.70 4.06 132.40
C LEU A 859 2.98 3.23 132.36
N LEU A 860 3.37 2.72 133.53
CA LEU A 860 4.54 1.87 133.70
C LEU A 860 4.09 0.44 133.99
N PRO A 861 4.70 -0.57 133.36
CA PRO A 861 4.49 -1.95 133.74
C PRO A 861 5.01 -2.22 135.17
N PRO A 862 4.44 -3.18 135.92
CA PRO A 862 4.83 -3.50 137.29
C PRO A 862 6.34 -3.80 137.46
N SER A 863 6.95 -3.38 138.57
CA SER A 863 8.40 -3.58 138.86
C SER A 863 8.77 -5.00 139.30
N SER A 864 7.81 -5.84 139.68
CA SER A 864 8.03 -7.25 140.02
C SER A 864 6.72 -8.04 139.97
N SER A 865 6.80 -9.37 139.92
CA SER A 865 5.62 -10.27 139.90
C SER A 865 4.72 -10.17 141.14
N ASN A 866 5.17 -9.49 142.22
CA ASN A 866 4.54 -9.51 143.55
C ASN A 866 3.72 -8.28 143.95
N ASP A 867 3.64 -7.22 143.15
CA ASP A 867 2.77 -6.07 143.46
C ASP A 867 1.46 -6.14 142.68
N VAL A 868 0.54 -7.00 143.13
CA VAL A 868 -0.90 -6.91 142.81
C VAL A 868 -1.70 -7.19 144.08
N ARG A 869 -1.92 -6.15 144.87
CA ARG A 869 -3.13 -6.03 145.68
C ARG A 869 -3.54 -4.57 145.66
N PHE A 870 -4.24 -4.15 144.62
CA PHE A 870 -5.43 -3.30 144.68
C PHE A 870 -5.93 -3.08 143.25
N SER A 871 -7.26 -3.16 143.08
CA SER A 871 -8.02 -2.91 141.84
C SER A 871 -8.22 -4.09 140.88
N VAL A 872 -8.73 -5.21 141.42
CA VAL A 872 -9.89 -5.87 140.79
C VAL A 872 -11.11 -5.38 141.55
N MET A 873 -11.92 -4.52 140.94
CA MET A 873 -13.35 -4.29 141.19
C MET A 873 -13.78 -3.08 140.36
N VAL A 874 -14.94 -3.18 139.69
CA VAL A 874 -15.53 -2.25 138.70
C VAL A 874 -14.95 -2.53 137.30
N ILE A 875 -15.55 -3.32 136.40
CA ILE A 875 -16.93 -3.34 135.89
C ILE A 875 -17.30 -4.77 135.44
N ILE A 876 -18.06 -5.50 136.26
CA ILE A 876 -18.98 -6.55 135.79
C ILE A 876 -20.29 -6.29 136.53
N PHE A 877 -21.21 -5.56 135.91
CA PHE A 877 -22.66 -5.66 136.12
C PHE A 877 -23.33 -4.82 135.03
N GLY A 878 -24.02 -5.49 134.10
CA GLY A 878 -24.75 -4.77 133.07
C GLY A 878 -25.28 -5.58 131.88
N VAL A 879 -25.57 -6.88 132.02
CA VAL A 879 -26.50 -7.57 131.09
C VAL A 879 -27.31 -8.58 131.89
N ILE A 880 -28.61 -8.29 132.06
CA ILE A 880 -29.77 -9.19 131.96
C ILE A 880 -31.03 -8.35 132.29
N LEU A 881 -32.09 -8.58 131.50
CA LEU A 881 -33.41 -7.91 131.37
C LEU A 881 -33.43 -6.97 130.14
N ASN A 882 -34.24 -7.18 129.09
CA ASN A 882 -35.40 -8.05 128.91
C ASN A 882 -35.71 -8.23 127.42
N LEU A 883 -36.27 -9.40 127.09
CA LEU A 883 -37.11 -9.67 125.92
C LEU A 883 -38.42 -8.86 125.98
N VAL A 884 -39.08 -8.73 124.82
CA VAL A 884 -40.32 -7.99 124.48
C VAL A 884 -39.95 -6.57 124.03
N GLN A 885 -39.99 -6.21 122.73
CA GLN A 885 -41.04 -6.44 121.73
C GLN A 885 -40.52 -6.45 120.28
#